data_AF-R6EBU4-F1
#
_entry.id   AF-R6EBU4-F1
#
_cell.length_a   1.000
_cell.length_b   1.000
_cell.length_c   1.000
_cell.angle_alpha   90.00
_cell.angle_beta   90.00
_cell.angle_gamma   90.00
#
_symmetry.space_group_name_H-M   'P 1'
#
loop_
_entity.id
_entity.type
_entity.pdbx_description
1 polymer ?
#
loop_
_entity_poly.entity_id
_entity_poly.type
_entity_poly.pdbx_seq_one_letter_code
_entity_poly.pdbx_strand_id
1 'polypeptide(L)'
;MEIKKHNFIFIVMLFLLGTTSVLMGGCQKDYDGQLEIIRNQIKDGEISLDNLNSKVILIDEQIAALQKALEDAETTEEHKKDIQAVLKKLDDVKTELEGKIAGLEKKIADNNEELIGIKDSIESLEQQFNENLLAISIEIQGIDVRLDALDGRVNALEGQVKALEEIQDAIQDEIANLEEKLEEEIVKGDKHSQEQIDKLNKALDDLTGLQNDLTTKIDELTKRVNKIATDVQHHEQDIKDAAQDIVDINIRIDGVIADNAAELKDLRNTITDIDKKYTVLSGNFEKLNEEFSKLKDDYTQKIAELEKLIDKVDPTKISKEIEGIKQALNDLSKDVATNKANIISTNKIVAEVKTQVGKLNRIVEDHEKRILAIEKEIKSIQEDIKNLFDRIQSMVIIPQYTGNYVKLETSNESNKKYKLTMEVDIRPFNIAEKIAKDAFSISVKSVEPTPTREVSELLAFNIESVSSNKGSSTFTITASTTMEIENASIYSTPMNFQVALALNDVSVGASKNDRLSEYMGVYYVAPGSVDEGALYKFYEKNGDTKKELENVKESISPTISESDCYQRYFLIDGNFMNQSHPIFDSKITANRGEPQTLANEGEDLEVEFSLASAAYSNQTSLGLANCFTVSSNGIITQIKDASAYVKSLDGVKIFVGLQAKKGSVKYGKHCYICVVLKNNQN
;
A
#
# COMPACT_ATOMS: atom_id res chain seq x y z
N MET A 1 16.63 -127.88 61.98
CA MET A 1 16.09 -126.93 60.98
C MET A 1 16.25 -125.53 61.57
N GLU A 2 17.48 -125.02 61.47
CA GLU A 2 17.90 -123.69 61.93
C GLU A 2 17.79 -122.71 60.77
N ILE A 3 16.82 -121.80 60.78
CA ILE A 3 16.88 -120.51 60.07
C ILE A 3 15.99 -119.54 60.85
N LYS A 4 16.46 -118.29 61.04
CA LYS A 4 15.75 -117.07 61.50
C LYS A 4 16.12 -116.46 62.87
N LYS A 5 17.38 -116.56 63.31
CA LYS A 5 17.96 -115.57 64.25
C LYS A 5 18.83 -114.49 63.59
N HIS A 6 19.06 -114.56 62.27
CA HIS A 6 20.01 -113.69 61.57
C HIS A 6 19.41 -112.47 60.84
N ASN A 7 18.09 -112.30 60.79
CA ASN A 7 17.48 -111.16 60.07
C ASN A 7 17.26 -109.90 60.93
N PHE A 8 17.22 -110.01 62.26
CA PHE A 8 16.98 -108.84 63.13
C PHE A 8 18.28 -108.11 63.46
N ILE A 9 19.36 -108.86 63.72
CA ILE A 9 20.69 -108.31 64.00
C ILE A 9 21.30 -107.65 62.74
N PHE A 10 21.01 -108.15 61.54
CA PHE A 10 21.52 -107.53 60.30
C PHE A 10 20.84 -106.19 59.96
N ILE A 11 19.59 -105.98 60.38
CA ILE A 11 18.85 -104.72 60.16
C ILE A 11 19.29 -103.65 61.17
N VAL A 12 19.58 -104.04 62.41
CA VAL A 12 20.08 -103.12 63.45
C VAL A 12 21.55 -102.76 63.23
N MET A 13 22.37 -103.69 62.72
CA MET A 13 23.80 -103.44 62.44
C MET A 13 24.03 -102.61 61.16
N LEU A 14 23.07 -102.60 60.22
CA LEU A 14 23.02 -101.64 59.10
C LEU A 14 22.70 -100.20 59.54
N PHE A 15 22.14 -100.01 60.74
CA PHE A 15 21.83 -98.69 61.31
C PHE A 15 22.95 -98.14 62.20
N LEU A 16 23.84 -99.00 62.72
CA LEU A 16 24.90 -98.67 63.69
C LEU A 16 26.31 -98.62 63.09
N LEU A 17 26.54 -99.14 61.88
CA LEU A 17 27.84 -99.06 61.20
C LEU A 17 27.73 -98.18 59.95
N GLY A 18 27.93 -96.88 60.14
CA GLY A 18 28.43 -95.97 59.11
C GLY A 18 27.50 -95.71 57.93
N THR A 19 26.52 -94.82 58.13
CA THR A 19 25.97 -94.03 57.02
C THR A 19 25.93 -92.55 57.39
N THR A 20 27.09 -91.91 57.41
CA THR A 20 27.14 -90.68 56.61
C THR A 20 27.06 -91.14 55.15
N SER A 21 26.12 -90.56 54.39
CA SER A 21 26.03 -90.60 52.92
C SER A 21 25.03 -91.51 52.18
N VAL A 22 24.21 -92.38 52.79
CA VAL A 22 23.25 -93.18 51.98
C VAL A 22 21.90 -93.37 52.66
N LEU A 23 21.06 -92.31 52.66
CA LEU A 23 19.57 -92.39 52.65
C LEU A 23 18.86 -91.02 52.60
N MET A 24 19.51 -89.95 52.11
CA MET A 24 18.87 -88.63 51.87
C MET A 24 19.05 -88.09 50.44
N GLY A 25 19.36 -88.95 49.46
CA GLY A 25 19.59 -88.52 48.07
C GLY A 25 18.36 -87.98 47.32
N GLY A 26 17.15 -88.17 47.87
CA GLY A 26 15.91 -87.64 47.29
C GLY A 26 15.52 -86.24 47.79
N CYS A 27 15.81 -85.92 49.06
CA CYS A 27 15.39 -84.65 49.67
C CYS A 27 16.48 -83.56 49.62
N GLN A 28 17.78 -83.92 49.71
CA GLN A 28 18.85 -82.91 49.64
C GLN A 28 18.90 -82.17 48.30
N LYS A 29 18.59 -82.87 47.20
CA LYS A 29 18.63 -82.29 45.85
C LYS A 29 17.55 -81.21 45.63
N ASP A 30 16.43 -81.34 46.32
CA ASP A 30 15.30 -80.42 46.20
C ASP A 30 15.52 -79.17 47.07
N TYR A 31 16.12 -79.33 48.26
CA TYR A 31 16.53 -78.20 49.09
C TYR A 31 17.67 -77.38 48.46
N ASP A 32 18.68 -78.03 47.88
CA ASP A 32 19.74 -77.30 47.16
C ASP A 32 19.18 -76.55 45.94
N GLY A 33 18.24 -77.15 45.20
CA GLY A 33 17.55 -76.48 44.09
C GLY A 33 16.73 -75.27 44.54
N GLN A 34 16.01 -75.38 45.65
CA GLN A 34 15.25 -74.27 46.23
C GLN A 34 16.17 -73.16 46.74
N LEU A 35 17.31 -73.49 47.36
CA LEU A 35 18.32 -72.53 47.80
C LEU A 35 18.98 -71.81 46.62
N GLU A 36 19.24 -72.51 45.51
CA GLU A 36 19.76 -71.92 44.27
C GLU A 36 18.77 -70.93 43.65
N ILE A 37 17.47 -71.28 43.63
CA ILE A 37 16.39 -70.41 43.13
C ILE A 37 16.28 -69.14 43.97
N ILE A 38 16.27 -69.28 45.31
CA ILE A 38 16.21 -68.14 46.23
C ILE A 38 17.45 -67.26 46.09
N ARG A 39 18.65 -67.85 45.96
CA ARG A 39 19.90 -67.11 45.75
C ARG A 39 19.88 -66.31 44.45
N ASN A 40 19.35 -66.88 43.36
CA ASN A 40 19.22 -66.18 42.09
C ASN A 40 18.20 -65.05 42.15
N GLN A 41 17.05 -65.25 42.83
CA GLN A 41 16.05 -64.20 43.03
C GLN A 41 16.58 -63.02 43.85
N ILE A 42 17.38 -63.28 44.89
CA ILE A 42 18.03 -62.23 45.68
C ILE A 42 19.01 -61.43 44.81
N LYS A 43 19.84 -62.11 44.03
CA LYS A 43 20.83 -61.48 43.14
C LYS A 43 20.18 -60.64 42.04
N ASP A 44 19.10 -61.13 41.43
CA ASP A 44 18.32 -60.36 40.44
C ASP A 44 17.64 -59.14 41.07
N GLY A 45 17.22 -59.25 42.34
CA GLY A 45 16.70 -58.15 43.15
C GLY A 45 17.75 -57.05 43.42
N GLU A 46 18.96 -57.44 43.83
CA GLU A 46 20.10 -56.51 44.01
C GLU A 46 20.43 -55.75 42.72
N ILE A 47 20.53 -56.45 41.59
CA ILE A 47 20.79 -55.85 40.27
C ILE A 47 19.68 -54.85 39.90
N SER A 48 18.43 -55.16 40.26
CA SER A 48 17.29 -54.28 39.99
C SER A 48 17.30 -53.01 40.85
N LEU A 49 17.74 -53.10 42.11
CA LEU A 49 17.85 -51.96 43.02
C LEU A 49 19.00 -51.02 42.61
N ASP A 50 20.17 -51.57 42.28
CA ASP A 50 21.32 -50.81 41.78
C ASP A 50 20.99 -50.05 40.48
N ASN A 51 20.22 -50.68 39.59
CA ASN A 51 19.73 -50.05 38.36
C ASN A 51 18.74 -48.90 38.67
N LEU A 52 17.88 -49.05 39.68
CA LEU A 52 16.96 -47.99 40.11
C LEU A 52 17.71 -46.79 40.69
N ASN A 53 18.71 -47.03 41.55
CA ASN A 53 19.59 -45.99 42.08
C ASN A 53 20.35 -45.26 40.97
N SER A 54 20.88 -46.00 40.01
CA SER A 54 21.57 -45.42 38.84
C SER A 54 20.64 -44.53 38.00
N LYS A 55 19.36 -44.88 37.86
CA LYS A 55 18.36 -44.05 37.17
C LYS A 55 18.03 -42.76 37.92
N VAL A 56 17.99 -42.79 39.27
CA VAL A 56 17.82 -41.58 40.08
C VAL A 56 19.00 -40.62 39.88
N ILE A 57 20.23 -41.14 39.85
CA ILE A 57 21.43 -40.34 39.55
C ILE A 57 21.34 -39.69 38.16
N LEU A 58 20.89 -40.42 37.13
CA LEU A 58 20.71 -39.87 35.79
C LEU A 58 19.62 -38.77 35.73
N ILE A 59 18.55 -38.92 36.53
CA ILE A 59 17.51 -37.89 36.66
C ILE A 59 18.11 -36.63 37.30
N ASP A 60 18.96 -36.77 38.32
CA ASP A 60 19.66 -35.64 38.96
C ASP A 60 20.56 -34.89 37.98
N GLU A 61 21.33 -35.62 37.16
CA GLU A 61 22.16 -35.03 36.11
C GLU A 61 21.31 -34.28 35.06
N GLN A 62 20.14 -34.82 34.70
CA GLN A 62 19.20 -34.16 33.78
C GLN A 62 18.55 -32.92 34.40
N ILE A 63 18.17 -32.95 35.68
CA ILE A 63 17.67 -31.77 36.42
C ILE A 63 18.73 -30.68 36.41
N ALA A 64 19.99 -31.01 36.75
CA ALA A 64 21.09 -30.04 36.77
C ALA A 64 21.36 -29.43 35.38
N ALA A 65 21.34 -30.25 34.32
CA ALA A 65 21.52 -29.78 32.95
C ALA A 65 20.39 -28.83 32.50
N LEU A 66 19.13 -29.16 32.83
CA LEU A 66 17.96 -28.31 32.53
C LEU A 66 17.93 -27.02 33.36
N GLN A 67 18.36 -27.05 34.62
CA GLN A 67 18.52 -25.86 35.46
C GLN A 67 19.58 -24.92 34.88
N LYS A 68 20.73 -25.45 34.46
CA LYS A 68 21.77 -24.65 33.81
C LYS A 68 21.31 -24.08 32.47
N ALA A 69 20.59 -24.86 31.66
CA ALA A 69 19.99 -24.37 30.42
C ALA A 69 18.97 -23.24 30.66
N LEU A 70 18.29 -23.24 31.82
CA LEU A 70 17.38 -22.16 32.23
C LEU A 70 18.14 -20.87 32.63
N GLU A 71 19.32 -20.98 33.24
CA GLU A 71 20.19 -19.85 33.59
C GLU A 71 20.89 -19.23 32.36
N ASP A 72 21.34 -20.06 31.40
CA ASP A 72 22.13 -19.63 30.24
C ASP A 72 21.28 -19.10 29.05
N ALA A 73 19.95 -19.26 29.09
CA ALA A 73 19.10 -19.04 27.92
C ALA A 73 18.62 -17.58 27.71
N GLU A 74 18.98 -16.97 26.58
CA GLU A 74 18.30 -15.81 25.95
C GLU A 74 16.95 -16.21 25.30
N THR A 75 16.17 -17.09 25.94
CA THR A 75 14.93 -17.63 25.36
C THR A 75 13.69 -16.88 25.82
N THR A 76 12.64 -16.93 25.00
CA THR A 76 11.30 -16.38 25.29
C THR A 76 10.74 -16.90 26.63
N GLU A 77 9.95 -16.07 27.32
CA GLU A 77 9.32 -16.41 28.61
C GLU A 77 8.46 -17.70 28.57
N GLU A 78 7.95 -18.06 27.39
CA GLU A 78 7.19 -19.29 27.18
C GLU A 78 8.06 -20.55 27.30
N HIS A 79 9.28 -20.55 26.73
CA HIS A 79 10.21 -21.68 26.87
C HIS A 79 10.71 -21.85 28.32
N LYS A 80 10.90 -20.74 29.06
CA LYS A 80 11.25 -20.81 30.48
C LYS A 80 10.15 -21.48 31.31
N LYS A 81 8.88 -21.21 30.97
CA LYS A 81 7.72 -21.83 31.63
C LYS A 81 7.63 -23.33 31.34
N ASP A 82 7.89 -23.75 30.11
CA ASP A 82 7.89 -25.17 29.73
C ASP A 82 9.03 -25.94 30.40
N ILE A 83 10.24 -25.37 30.43
CA ILE A 83 11.38 -25.97 31.15
C ILE A 83 11.09 -26.08 32.66
N GLN A 84 10.48 -25.06 33.27
CA GLN A 84 10.06 -25.12 34.68
C GLN A 84 9.00 -26.21 34.94
N ALA A 85 8.05 -26.40 34.01
CA ALA A 85 7.05 -27.45 34.13
C ALA A 85 7.68 -28.86 34.03
N VAL A 86 8.68 -29.03 33.16
CA VAL A 86 9.45 -30.28 33.04
C VAL A 86 10.31 -30.53 34.28
N LEU A 87 11.00 -29.50 34.79
CA LEU A 87 11.78 -29.58 36.02
C LEU A 87 10.91 -30.03 37.21
N LYS A 88 9.72 -29.44 37.36
CA LYS A 88 8.79 -29.84 38.41
C LYS A 88 8.36 -31.31 38.27
N LYS A 89 8.05 -31.77 37.06
CA LYS A 89 7.71 -33.18 36.84
C LYS A 89 8.87 -34.13 37.12
N LEU A 90 10.10 -33.76 36.76
CA LEU A 90 11.29 -34.57 37.07
C LEU A 90 11.52 -34.65 38.58
N ASP A 91 11.33 -33.54 39.30
CA ASP A 91 11.47 -33.46 40.76
C ASP A 91 10.38 -34.27 41.49
N ASP A 92 9.14 -34.20 41.01
CA ASP A 92 8.02 -35.03 41.51
C ASP A 92 8.32 -36.53 41.30
N VAL A 93 8.79 -36.92 40.10
CA VAL A 93 9.17 -38.32 39.78
C VAL A 93 10.36 -38.79 40.59
N LYS A 94 11.37 -37.93 40.79
CA LYS A 94 12.54 -38.21 41.64
C LYS A 94 12.09 -38.50 43.07
N THR A 95 11.28 -37.63 43.65
CA THR A 95 10.75 -37.76 45.01
C THR A 95 9.96 -39.07 45.18
N GLU A 96 9.14 -39.45 44.20
CA GLU A 96 8.41 -40.72 44.23
C GLU A 96 9.34 -41.94 44.15
N LEU A 97 10.37 -41.89 43.30
CA LEU A 97 11.37 -42.96 43.18
C LEU A 97 12.19 -43.12 44.46
N GLU A 98 12.66 -42.03 45.04
CA GLU A 98 13.37 -42.02 46.33
C GLU A 98 12.51 -42.63 47.44
N GLY A 99 11.21 -42.28 47.48
CA GLY A 99 10.27 -42.87 48.43
C GLY A 99 10.10 -44.39 48.25
N LYS A 100 10.04 -44.87 47.00
CA LYS A 100 9.96 -46.31 46.70
C LYS A 100 11.25 -47.05 47.05
N ILE A 101 12.41 -46.47 46.77
CA ILE A 101 13.73 -47.04 47.10
C ILE A 101 13.86 -47.16 48.62
N ALA A 102 13.58 -46.09 49.37
CA ALA A 102 13.61 -46.12 50.83
C ALA A 102 12.66 -47.18 51.42
N GLY A 103 11.48 -47.36 50.81
CA GLY A 103 10.54 -48.41 51.19
C GLY A 103 11.06 -49.83 50.92
N LEU A 104 11.79 -50.03 49.82
CA LEU A 104 12.42 -51.30 49.48
C LEU A 104 13.61 -51.60 50.40
N GLU A 105 14.49 -50.62 50.64
CA GLU A 105 15.63 -50.74 51.56
C GLU A 105 15.15 -51.12 52.97
N LYS A 106 14.08 -50.49 53.44
CA LYS A 106 13.47 -50.84 54.73
C LYS A 106 12.98 -52.29 54.75
N LYS A 107 12.26 -52.74 53.72
CA LYS A 107 11.81 -54.15 53.64
C LYS A 107 12.96 -55.14 53.58
N ILE A 108 14.06 -54.79 52.90
CA ILE A 108 15.27 -55.60 52.87
C ILE A 108 15.86 -55.70 54.28
N ALA A 109 15.97 -54.59 55.00
CA ALA A 109 16.47 -54.57 56.38
C ALA A 109 15.59 -55.40 57.32
N ASP A 110 14.26 -55.19 57.30
CA ASP A 110 13.29 -55.93 58.11
C ASP A 110 13.39 -57.45 57.84
N ASN A 111 13.42 -57.86 56.57
CA ASN A 111 13.57 -59.27 56.19
C ASN A 111 14.93 -59.86 56.64
N ASN A 112 16.00 -59.07 56.61
CA ASN A 112 17.32 -59.53 57.03
C ASN A 112 17.36 -59.78 58.54
N GLU A 113 16.67 -58.94 59.31
CA GLU A 113 16.51 -59.09 60.76
C GLU A 113 15.66 -60.33 61.10
N GLU A 114 14.57 -60.56 60.37
CA GLU A 114 13.76 -61.79 60.48
C GLU A 114 14.57 -63.06 60.16
N LEU A 115 15.39 -63.03 59.09
CA LEU A 115 16.25 -64.16 58.72
C LEU A 115 17.30 -64.47 59.79
N ILE A 116 17.87 -63.45 60.44
CA ILE A 116 18.77 -63.63 61.58
C ILE A 116 18.03 -64.31 62.75
N GLY A 117 16.82 -63.84 63.09
CA GLY A 117 16.02 -64.45 64.15
C GLY A 117 15.64 -65.92 63.88
N ILE A 118 15.31 -66.24 62.63
CA ILE A 118 15.05 -67.64 62.20
C ILE A 118 16.33 -68.47 62.33
N LYS A 119 17.47 -67.95 61.89
CA LYS A 119 18.77 -68.63 61.99
C LYS A 119 19.10 -68.97 63.44
N ASP A 120 18.99 -68.00 64.35
CA ASP A 120 19.26 -68.20 65.78
C ASP A 120 18.32 -69.26 66.39
N SER A 121 17.05 -69.26 65.96
CA SER A 121 16.07 -70.26 66.38
C SER A 121 16.42 -71.67 65.88
N ILE A 122 16.92 -71.80 64.64
CA ILE A 122 17.39 -73.07 64.07
C ILE A 122 18.61 -73.58 64.83
N GLU A 123 19.62 -72.73 65.07
CA GLU A 123 20.84 -73.11 65.81
C GLU A 123 20.50 -73.58 67.23
N SER A 124 19.57 -72.90 67.92
CA SER A 124 19.08 -73.31 69.24
C SER A 124 18.36 -74.66 69.21
N LEU A 125 17.51 -74.90 68.20
CA LEU A 125 16.82 -76.17 68.00
C LEU A 125 17.78 -77.32 67.71
N GLU A 126 18.78 -77.09 66.85
CA GLU A 126 19.82 -78.08 66.55
C GLU A 126 20.63 -78.45 67.81
N GLN A 127 20.96 -77.46 68.64
CA GLN A 127 21.65 -77.72 69.91
C GLN A 127 20.79 -78.58 70.84
N GLN A 128 19.52 -78.21 71.06
CA GLN A 128 18.60 -78.99 71.89
C GLN A 128 18.40 -80.41 71.36
N PHE A 129 18.25 -80.56 70.04
CA PHE A 129 18.10 -81.86 69.41
C PHE A 129 19.33 -82.75 69.66
N ASN A 130 20.54 -82.20 69.49
CA ASN A 130 21.78 -82.92 69.74
C ASN A 130 21.96 -83.31 71.22
N GLU A 131 21.62 -82.42 72.15
CA GLU A 131 21.66 -82.70 73.60
C GLU A 131 20.69 -83.82 73.99
N ASN A 132 19.47 -83.80 73.45
CA ASN A 132 18.48 -84.85 73.67
C ASN A 132 18.93 -86.20 73.09
N LEU A 133 19.53 -86.19 71.90
CA LEU A 133 20.03 -87.41 71.24
C LEU A 133 21.18 -88.04 72.04
N LEU A 134 22.06 -87.21 72.60
CA LEU A 134 23.12 -87.65 73.52
C LEU A 134 22.53 -88.27 74.80
N ALA A 135 21.53 -87.62 75.41
CA ALA A 135 20.87 -88.13 76.62
C ALA A 135 20.22 -89.50 76.38
N ILE A 136 19.48 -89.64 75.27
CA ILE A 136 18.88 -90.93 74.87
C ILE A 136 19.95 -91.99 74.64
N SER A 137 21.08 -91.64 74.00
CA SER A 137 22.18 -92.56 73.79
C SER A 137 22.77 -93.09 75.11
N ILE A 138 22.91 -92.22 76.11
CA ILE A 138 23.37 -92.59 77.46
C ILE A 138 22.36 -93.51 78.15
N GLU A 139 21.07 -93.22 78.05
CA GLU A 139 20.02 -94.08 78.63
C GLU A 139 20.00 -95.48 78.00
N ILE A 140 20.13 -95.57 76.67
CA ILE A 140 20.20 -96.85 75.96
C ILE A 140 21.41 -97.67 76.45
N GLN A 141 22.58 -97.05 76.59
CA GLN A 141 23.75 -97.72 77.15
C GLN A 141 23.50 -98.21 78.59
N GLY A 142 22.82 -97.41 79.40
CA GLY A 142 22.44 -97.80 80.76
C GLY A 142 21.47 -98.99 80.81
N ILE A 143 20.53 -99.07 79.85
CA ILE A 143 19.62 -100.21 79.70
C ILE A 143 20.39 -101.47 79.31
N ASP A 144 21.33 -101.35 78.36
CA ASP A 144 22.14 -102.48 77.88
C ASP A 144 22.92 -103.14 79.02
N VAL A 145 23.59 -102.33 79.85
CA VAL A 145 24.30 -102.80 81.06
C VAL A 145 23.37 -103.51 82.05
N ARG A 146 22.12 -103.04 82.20
CA ARG A 146 21.14 -103.67 83.08
C ARG A 146 20.63 -105.01 82.53
N LEU A 147 20.49 -105.12 81.20
CA LEU A 147 20.12 -106.37 80.53
C LEU A 147 21.23 -107.42 80.68
N ASP A 148 22.49 -107.05 80.49
CA ASP A 148 23.64 -107.94 80.73
C ASP A 148 23.67 -108.46 82.17
N ALA A 149 23.42 -107.58 83.15
CA ALA A 149 23.35 -107.97 84.55
C ALA A 149 22.17 -108.92 84.83
N LEU A 150 21.05 -108.74 84.15
CA LEU A 150 19.88 -109.59 84.28
C LEU A 150 20.15 -110.99 83.68
N ASP A 151 20.74 -111.05 82.49
CA ASP A 151 21.16 -112.31 81.85
C ASP A 151 22.13 -113.09 82.74
N GLY A 152 23.10 -112.41 83.36
CA GLY A 152 23.99 -113.04 84.34
C GLY A 152 23.25 -113.66 85.53
N ARG A 153 22.23 -112.97 86.06
CA ARG A 153 21.39 -113.48 87.16
C ARG A 153 20.52 -114.64 86.72
N VAL A 154 19.95 -114.61 85.51
CA VAL A 154 19.14 -115.69 84.95
C VAL A 154 19.97 -116.95 84.80
N ASN A 155 21.19 -116.84 84.23
CA ASN A 155 22.10 -117.98 84.09
C ASN A 155 22.48 -118.59 85.46
N ALA A 156 22.70 -117.75 86.47
CA ALA A 156 22.99 -118.22 87.83
C ALA A 156 21.80 -118.97 88.44
N LEU A 157 20.58 -118.47 88.24
CA LEU A 157 19.35 -119.12 88.70
C LEU A 157 19.11 -120.46 87.98
N GLU A 158 19.32 -120.53 86.66
CA GLU A 158 19.24 -121.80 85.92
C GLU A 158 20.22 -122.84 86.48
N GLY A 159 21.44 -122.43 86.84
CA GLY A 159 22.41 -123.30 87.51
C GLY A 159 21.93 -123.79 88.88
N GLN A 160 21.34 -122.90 89.68
CA GLN A 160 20.77 -123.26 90.98
C GLN A 160 19.59 -124.23 90.86
N VAL A 161 18.71 -124.04 89.87
CA VAL A 161 17.56 -124.93 89.64
C VAL A 161 18.04 -126.34 89.28
N LYS A 162 19.03 -126.49 88.40
CA LYS A 162 19.61 -127.81 88.09
C LYS A 162 20.18 -128.51 89.32
N ALA A 163 20.89 -127.78 90.18
CA ALA A 163 21.42 -128.36 91.41
C ALA A 163 20.31 -128.82 92.36
N LEU A 164 19.18 -128.11 92.41
CA LEU A 164 18.01 -128.52 93.18
C LEU A 164 17.32 -129.75 92.60
N GLU A 165 17.24 -129.88 91.27
CA GLU A 165 16.74 -131.08 90.60
C GLU A 165 17.60 -132.31 90.94
N GLU A 166 18.93 -132.18 90.91
CA GLU A 166 19.86 -133.25 91.30
C GLU A 166 19.70 -133.67 92.77
N ILE A 167 19.48 -132.69 93.67
CA ILE A 167 19.21 -132.97 95.09
C ILE A 167 17.87 -133.68 95.27
N GLN A 168 16.85 -133.29 94.51
CA GLN A 168 15.53 -133.91 94.55
C GLN A 168 15.59 -135.40 94.18
N ASP A 169 16.30 -135.72 93.10
CA ASP A 169 16.50 -137.11 92.66
C ASP A 169 17.20 -137.94 93.74
N ALA A 170 18.25 -137.40 94.36
CA ALA A 170 18.98 -138.09 95.43
C ALA A 170 18.12 -138.36 96.68
N ILE A 171 17.28 -137.39 97.07
CA ILE A 171 16.34 -137.57 98.19
C ILE A 171 15.33 -138.66 97.86
N GLN A 172 14.86 -138.72 96.62
CA GLN A 172 13.86 -139.69 96.20
C GLN A 172 14.42 -141.12 96.22
N ASP A 173 15.68 -141.30 95.83
CA ASP A 173 16.41 -142.57 95.97
C ASP A 173 16.59 -142.99 97.45
N GLU A 174 16.90 -142.04 98.34
CA GLU A 174 17.11 -142.33 99.75
C GLU A 174 15.80 -142.69 100.49
N ILE A 175 14.69 -142.06 100.11
CA ILE A 175 13.35 -142.43 100.60
C ILE A 175 13.02 -143.88 100.22
N ALA A 176 13.24 -144.28 98.97
CA ALA A 176 12.98 -145.65 98.54
C ALA A 176 13.80 -146.69 99.34
N ASN A 177 15.05 -146.36 99.68
CA ASN A 177 15.92 -147.21 100.52
C ASN A 177 15.40 -147.32 101.96
N LEU A 178 14.92 -146.21 102.53
CA LEU A 178 14.36 -146.19 103.88
C LEU A 178 13.04 -146.97 103.97
N GLU A 179 12.19 -146.89 102.95
CA GLU A 179 10.96 -147.69 102.85
C GLU A 179 11.27 -149.20 102.86
N GLU A 180 12.30 -149.66 102.13
CA GLU A 180 12.73 -151.07 102.11
C GLU A 180 13.22 -151.56 103.49
N LYS A 181 13.99 -150.74 104.20
CA LYS A 181 14.49 -151.07 105.55
C LYS A 181 13.40 -151.09 106.62
N LEU A 182 12.38 -150.24 106.47
CA LEU A 182 11.26 -150.17 107.39
C LEU A 182 10.41 -151.45 107.34
N GLU A 183 10.28 -152.05 106.16
CA GLU A 183 9.58 -153.33 105.96
C GLU A 183 10.28 -154.51 106.68
N GLU A 184 11.62 -154.49 106.77
CA GLU A 184 12.40 -155.55 107.45
C GLU A 184 12.33 -155.47 108.98
N GLU A 185 12.26 -154.26 109.57
CA GLU A 185 12.26 -154.08 111.02
C GLU A 185 10.92 -154.45 111.70
N ILE A 186 9.81 -154.43 110.97
CA ILE A 186 8.47 -154.76 111.51
C ILE A 186 8.36 -156.25 111.96
N VAL A 187 9.27 -157.13 111.54
CA VAL A 187 9.18 -158.59 111.72
C VAL A 187 9.69 -159.12 113.09
N LYS A 188 10.39 -158.34 113.94
CA LYS A 188 11.06 -158.93 115.13
C LYS A 188 10.97 -158.07 116.41
N GLY A 189 10.11 -158.47 117.35
CA GLY A 189 9.88 -157.77 118.62
C GLY A 189 10.73 -158.21 119.86
N ASP A 190 10.92 -157.23 120.75
CA ASP A 190 10.67 -157.23 122.22
C ASP A 190 11.73 -157.67 123.27
N LYS A 191 12.96 -157.16 123.13
CA LYS A 191 13.87 -156.82 124.26
C LYS A 191 14.57 -155.46 124.09
N HIS A 192 14.14 -154.71 123.08
CA HIS A 192 14.73 -153.49 122.53
C HIS A 192 14.05 -152.21 123.09
N SER A 193 12.95 -152.38 123.83
CA SER A 193 11.90 -151.40 124.04
C SER A 193 12.30 -150.20 124.91
N GLN A 194 13.26 -150.30 125.85
CA GLN A 194 13.67 -149.16 126.69
C GLN A 194 14.74 -148.26 126.05
N GLU A 195 15.75 -148.84 125.38
CA GLU A 195 16.68 -148.06 124.53
C GLU A 195 15.95 -147.46 123.32
N GLN A 196 14.92 -148.15 122.81
CA GLN A 196 14.02 -147.59 121.81
C GLN A 196 13.19 -146.44 122.37
N ILE A 197 12.66 -146.52 123.60
CA ILE A 197 11.93 -145.41 124.22
C ILE A 197 12.82 -144.16 124.34
N ASP A 198 14.09 -144.30 124.75
CA ASP A 198 14.99 -143.15 124.85
C ASP A 198 15.38 -142.59 123.48
N LYS A 199 15.59 -143.44 122.48
CA LYS A 199 15.80 -143.01 121.08
C LYS A 199 14.55 -142.36 120.49
N LEU A 200 13.36 -142.88 120.78
CA LEU A 200 12.07 -142.34 120.36
C LEU A 200 11.79 -140.98 121.03
N ASN A 201 12.12 -140.82 122.32
CA ASN A 201 12.00 -139.54 123.00
C ASN A 201 12.94 -138.49 122.40
N LYS A 202 14.19 -138.87 122.10
CA LYS A 202 15.13 -137.96 121.41
C LYS A 202 14.66 -137.61 120.00
N ALA A 203 14.15 -138.59 119.25
CA ALA A 203 13.57 -138.35 117.93
C ALA A 203 12.32 -137.46 118.00
N LEU A 204 11.52 -137.58 119.06
CA LEU A 204 10.36 -136.73 119.33
C LEU A 204 10.77 -135.28 119.64
N ASP A 205 11.85 -135.09 120.41
CA ASP A 205 12.42 -133.76 120.68
C ASP A 205 12.97 -133.13 119.39
N ASP A 206 13.69 -133.90 118.57
CA ASP A 206 14.22 -133.45 117.27
C ASP A 206 13.07 -133.10 116.30
N LEU A 207 12.02 -133.92 116.24
CA LEU A 207 10.80 -133.66 115.48
C LEU A 207 10.07 -132.40 115.96
N THR A 208 10.02 -132.18 117.27
CA THR A 208 9.42 -130.97 117.86
C THR A 208 10.24 -129.73 117.49
N GLY A 209 11.57 -129.83 117.49
CA GLY A 209 12.47 -128.77 117.01
C GLY A 209 12.24 -128.46 115.51
N LEU A 210 12.16 -129.50 114.68
CA LEU A 210 11.87 -129.37 113.26
C LEU A 210 10.49 -128.73 113.00
N GLN A 211 9.47 -129.13 113.77
CA GLN A 211 8.13 -128.54 113.70
C GLN A 211 8.16 -127.04 114.01
N ASN A 212 8.92 -126.61 115.02
CA ASN A 212 9.05 -125.19 115.36
C ASN A 212 9.77 -124.39 114.27
N ASP A 213 10.85 -124.94 113.68
CA ASP A 213 11.55 -124.30 112.56
C ASP A 213 10.64 -124.20 111.32
N LEU A 214 9.89 -125.26 111.02
CA LEU A 214 8.94 -125.28 109.92
C LEU A 214 7.79 -124.29 110.14
N THR A 215 7.29 -124.19 111.37
CA THR A 215 6.28 -123.19 111.75
C THR A 215 6.79 -121.77 111.53
N THR A 216 8.04 -121.50 111.93
CA THR A 216 8.67 -120.19 111.73
C THR A 216 8.82 -119.86 110.24
N LYS A 217 9.27 -120.82 109.43
CA LYS A 217 9.36 -120.66 107.96
C LYS A 217 7.99 -120.47 107.31
N ILE A 218 6.95 -121.16 107.77
CA ILE A 218 5.57 -120.98 107.32
C ILE A 218 5.07 -119.57 107.65
N ASP A 219 5.37 -119.04 108.83
CA ASP A 219 5.01 -117.67 109.22
C ASP A 219 5.73 -116.64 108.34
N GLU A 220 7.02 -116.85 108.04
CA GLU A 220 7.78 -115.99 107.12
C GLU A 220 7.24 -116.04 105.68
N LEU A 221 6.92 -117.24 105.18
CA LEU A 221 6.28 -117.41 103.88
C LEU A 221 4.92 -116.74 103.84
N THR A 222 4.11 -116.86 104.89
CA THR A 222 2.81 -116.21 105.03
C THR A 222 2.95 -114.69 104.93
N LYS A 223 3.96 -114.10 105.61
CA LYS A 223 4.26 -112.66 105.49
C LYS A 223 4.65 -112.26 104.07
N ARG A 224 5.48 -113.07 103.39
CA ARG A 224 5.89 -112.80 102.00
C ARG A 224 4.71 -112.89 101.04
N VAL A 225 3.86 -113.91 101.17
CA VAL A 225 2.64 -114.09 100.37
C VAL A 225 1.69 -112.91 100.57
N ASN A 226 1.50 -112.45 101.81
CA ASN A 226 0.68 -111.26 102.07
C ASN A 226 1.23 -109.99 101.41
N LYS A 227 2.56 -109.80 101.43
CA LYS A 227 3.19 -108.68 100.72
C LYS A 227 2.97 -108.78 99.20
N ILE A 228 3.16 -109.96 98.62
CA ILE A 228 2.90 -110.21 97.19
C ILE A 228 1.43 -109.91 96.87
N ALA A 229 0.49 -110.34 97.72
CA ALA A 229 -0.94 -110.04 97.52
C ALA A 229 -1.21 -108.53 97.47
N THR A 230 -0.55 -107.74 98.33
CA THR A 230 -0.63 -106.28 98.30
C THR A 230 0.00 -105.69 97.03
N ASP A 231 1.17 -106.15 96.63
CA ASP A 231 1.84 -105.69 95.40
C ASP A 231 1.00 -106.00 94.15
N VAL A 232 0.36 -107.18 94.10
CA VAL A 232 -0.57 -107.57 93.03
C VAL A 232 -1.78 -106.65 92.98
N GLN A 233 -2.38 -106.31 94.13
CA GLN A 233 -3.49 -105.37 94.19
C GLN A 233 -3.09 -103.97 93.67
N HIS A 234 -1.88 -103.52 93.99
CA HIS A 234 -1.39 -102.23 93.51
C HIS A 234 -1.18 -102.25 91.99
N HIS A 235 -0.51 -103.28 91.46
CA HIS A 235 -0.34 -103.42 90.02
C HIS A 235 -1.67 -103.57 89.26
N GLU A 236 -2.67 -104.24 89.85
CA GLU A 236 -4.00 -104.31 89.24
C GLU A 236 -4.65 -102.92 89.12
N GLN A 237 -4.40 -102.04 90.09
CA GLN A 237 -4.86 -100.65 90.03
C GLN A 237 -4.10 -99.86 88.97
N ASP A 238 -2.77 -99.96 88.92
CA ASP A 238 -1.95 -99.27 87.92
C ASP A 238 -2.32 -99.69 86.50
N ILE A 239 -2.65 -100.98 86.29
CA ILE A 239 -3.14 -101.49 85.01
C ILE A 239 -4.51 -100.88 84.64
N LYS A 240 -5.42 -100.70 85.60
CA LYS A 240 -6.71 -100.06 85.36
C LYS A 240 -6.54 -98.59 84.98
N ASP A 241 -5.66 -97.88 85.66
CA ASP A 241 -5.38 -96.47 85.40
C ASP A 241 -4.74 -96.31 84.02
N ALA A 242 -3.74 -97.14 83.67
CA ALA A 242 -3.13 -97.13 82.35
C ALA A 242 -4.13 -97.49 81.23
N ALA A 243 -5.05 -98.43 81.47
CA ALA A 243 -6.10 -98.75 80.51
C ALA A 243 -7.04 -97.56 80.28
N GLN A 244 -7.34 -96.77 81.31
CA GLN A 244 -8.14 -95.56 81.18
C GLN A 244 -7.39 -94.47 80.41
N ASP A 245 -6.11 -94.27 80.67
CA ASP A 245 -5.28 -93.31 79.93
C ASP A 245 -5.24 -93.65 78.42
N ILE A 246 -5.15 -94.95 78.07
CA ILE A 246 -5.21 -95.41 76.67
C ILE A 246 -6.56 -95.04 76.02
N VAL A 247 -7.67 -95.20 76.74
CA VAL A 247 -9.00 -94.82 76.24
C VAL A 247 -9.07 -93.32 75.98
N ASP A 248 -8.59 -92.50 76.92
CA ASP A 248 -8.61 -91.05 76.81
C ASP A 248 -7.72 -90.54 75.66
N ILE A 249 -6.55 -91.16 75.48
CA ILE A 249 -5.65 -90.89 74.34
C ILE A 249 -6.35 -91.21 73.02
N ASN A 250 -7.03 -92.35 72.92
CA ASN A 250 -7.75 -92.71 71.69
C ASN A 250 -8.85 -91.71 71.35
N ILE A 251 -9.62 -91.25 72.35
CA ILE A 251 -10.65 -90.21 72.15
C ILE A 251 -10.02 -88.92 71.62
N ARG A 252 -8.86 -88.51 72.15
CA ARG A 252 -8.14 -87.32 71.68
C ARG A 252 -7.62 -87.49 70.26
N ILE A 253 -7.07 -88.66 69.92
CA ILE A 253 -6.61 -88.97 68.57
C ILE A 253 -7.77 -88.88 67.58
N ASP A 254 -8.91 -89.49 67.89
CA ASP A 254 -10.10 -89.45 67.03
C ASP A 254 -10.59 -88.00 66.82
N GLY A 255 -10.57 -87.17 67.87
CA GLY A 255 -10.89 -85.75 67.78
C GLY A 255 -9.95 -85.00 66.83
N VAL A 256 -8.64 -85.14 67.00
CA VAL A 256 -7.63 -84.49 66.13
C VAL A 256 -7.76 -84.94 64.68
N ILE A 257 -8.04 -86.23 64.44
CA ILE A 257 -8.26 -86.76 63.09
C ILE A 257 -9.51 -86.11 62.46
N ALA A 258 -10.60 -85.97 63.22
CA ALA A 258 -11.82 -85.34 62.73
C ALA A 258 -11.63 -83.85 62.41
N ASP A 259 -10.94 -83.11 63.28
CA ASP A 259 -10.64 -81.69 63.08
C ASP A 259 -9.75 -81.48 61.84
N ASN A 260 -8.66 -82.24 61.72
CA ASN A 260 -7.79 -82.20 60.54
C ASN A 260 -8.53 -82.55 59.25
N ALA A 261 -9.46 -83.50 59.29
CA ALA A 261 -10.26 -83.86 58.11
C ALA A 261 -11.20 -82.72 57.68
N ALA A 262 -11.75 -81.96 58.63
CA ALA A 262 -12.55 -80.78 58.35
C ALA A 262 -11.71 -79.65 57.74
N GLU A 263 -10.55 -79.35 58.32
CA GLU A 263 -9.63 -78.32 57.81
C GLU A 263 -9.15 -78.66 56.39
N LEU A 264 -8.74 -79.91 56.13
CA LEU A 264 -8.32 -80.34 54.79
C LEU A 264 -9.43 -80.22 53.75
N LYS A 265 -10.69 -80.41 54.16
CA LYS A 265 -11.84 -80.22 53.27
C LYS A 265 -12.02 -78.75 52.92
N ASP A 266 -11.88 -77.85 53.88
CA ASP A 266 -12.00 -76.41 53.65
C ASP A 266 -10.85 -75.87 52.79
N LEU A 267 -9.61 -76.32 53.05
CA LEU A 267 -8.46 -76.03 52.19
C LEU A 267 -8.71 -76.48 50.75
N ARG A 268 -9.21 -77.71 50.55
CA ARG A 268 -9.55 -78.23 49.21
C ARG A 268 -10.59 -77.36 48.50
N ASN A 269 -11.61 -76.89 49.23
CA ASN A 269 -12.62 -75.99 48.66
C ASN A 269 -11.99 -74.66 48.24
N THR A 270 -11.11 -74.10 49.06
CA THR A 270 -10.40 -72.85 48.72
C THR A 270 -9.50 -73.02 47.50
N ILE A 271 -8.76 -74.12 47.41
CA ILE A 271 -7.94 -74.44 46.22
C ILE A 271 -8.81 -74.52 44.97
N THR A 272 -9.97 -75.18 45.05
CA THR A 272 -10.91 -75.30 43.94
C THR A 272 -11.44 -73.93 43.48
N ASP A 273 -11.68 -73.01 44.40
CA ASP A 273 -12.14 -71.66 44.05
C ASP A 273 -11.01 -70.78 43.48
N ILE A 274 -9.77 -70.96 43.95
CA ILE A 274 -8.59 -70.33 43.35
C ILE A 274 -8.42 -70.81 41.89
N ASP A 275 -8.56 -72.10 41.64
CA ASP A 275 -8.46 -72.70 40.30
C ASP A 275 -9.51 -72.13 39.33
N LYS A 276 -10.76 -71.96 39.78
CA LYS A 276 -11.80 -71.26 39.00
C LYS A 276 -11.41 -69.82 38.67
N LYS A 277 -10.88 -69.07 39.64
CA LYS A 277 -10.44 -67.68 39.42
C LYS A 277 -9.27 -67.61 38.44
N TYR A 278 -8.32 -68.53 38.55
CA TYR A 278 -7.19 -68.65 37.62
C TYR A 278 -7.67 -68.93 36.20
N THR A 279 -8.62 -69.85 36.03
CA THR A 279 -9.22 -70.17 34.73
C THR A 279 -9.87 -68.94 34.09
N VAL A 280 -10.62 -68.15 34.86
CA VAL A 280 -11.22 -66.89 34.37
C VAL A 280 -10.16 -65.87 33.98
N LEU A 281 -9.12 -65.71 34.80
CA LEU A 281 -8.02 -64.79 34.53
C LEU A 281 -7.26 -65.17 33.24
N SER A 282 -6.97 -66.46 33.06
CA SER A 282 -6.33 -66.98 31.85
C SER A 282 -7.17 -66.66 30.60
N GLY A 283 -8.47 -66.89 30.64
CA GLY A 283 -9.36 -66.57 29.52
C GLY A 283 -9.44 -65.07 29.21
N ASN A 284 -9.32 -64.20 30.22
CA ASN A 284 -9.23 -62.75 29.99
C ASN A 284 -7.91 -62.34 29.34
N PHE A 285 -6.80 -62.99 29.71
CA PHE A 285 -5.49 -62.73 29.11
C PHE A 285 -5.45 -63.14 27.63
N GLU A 286 -6.07 -64.28 27.29
CA GLU A 286 -6.24 -64.71 25.89
C GLU A 286 -7.01 -63.67 25.07
N LYS A 287 -8.14 -63.16 25.58
CA LYS A 287 -8.91 -62.09 24.91
C LYS A 287 -8.11 -60.82 24.72
N LEU A 288 -7.39 -60.38 25.76
CA LEU A 288 -6.54 -59.19 25.68
C LEU A 288 -5.45 -59.34 24.62
N ASN A 289 -4.87 -60.54 24.51
CA ASN A 289 -3.87 -60.84 23.49
C ASN A 289 -4.46 -60.81 22.07
N GLU A 290 -5.69 -61.31 21.87
CA GLU A 290 -6.40 -61.19 20.60
C GLU A 290 -6.67 -59.73 20.22
N GLU A 291 -7.10 -58.90 21.17
CA GLU A 291 -7.32 -57.46 20.95
C GLU A 291 -6.02 -56.74 20.59
N PHE A 292 -4.92 -57.06 21.27
CA PHE A 292 -3.61 -56.48 20.97
C PHE A 292 -3.12 -56.86 19.56
N SER A 293 -3.36 -58.11 19.14
CA SER A 293 -3.05 -58.55 17.77
C SER A 293 -3.85 -57.78 16.74
N LYS A 294 -5.16 -57.61 16.94
CA LYS A 294 -6.02 -56.81 16.03
C LYS A 294 -5.55 -55.36 15.93
N LEU A 295 -5.17 -54.76 17.06
CA LEU A 295 -4.66 -53.39 17.09
C LEU A 295 -3.34 -53.25 16.32
N LYS A 296 -2.43 -54.21 16.49
CA LYS A 296 -1.16 -54.27 15.76
C LYS A 296 -1.39 -54.34 14.24
N ASP A 297 -2.35 -55.17 13.82
CA ASP A 297 -2.69 -55.31 12.41
C ASP A 297 -3.26 -53.99 11.83
N ASP A 298 -4.16 -53.31 12.56
CA ASP A 298 -4.71 -52.00 12.16
C ASP A 298 -3.62 -50.93 11.99
N TYR A 299 -2.69 -50.83 12.95
CA TYR A 299 -1.56 -49.89 12.84
C TYR A 299 -0.63 -50.24 11.69
N THR A 300 -0.36 -51.52 11.46
CA THR A 300 0.46 -51.97 10.32
C THR A 300 -0.19 -51.57 8.99
N GLN A 301 -1.51 -51.70 8.88
CA GLN A 301 -2.25 -51.27 7.70
C GLN A 301 -2.19 -49.75 7.49
N LYS A 302 -2.41 -48.96 8.55
CA LYS A 302 -2.30 -47.50 8.50
C LYS A 302 -0.90 -47.01 8.11
N ILE A 303 0.15 -47.66 8.61
CA ILE A 303 1.53 -47.35 8.20
C ILE A 303 1.71 -47.58 6.70
N ALA A 304 1.25 -48.72 6.18
CA ALA A 304 1.33 -49.01 4.74
C ALA A 304 0.53 -48.00 3.88
N GLU A 305 -0.60 -47.48 4.38
CA GLU A 305 -1.35 -46.42 3.72
C GLU A 305 -0.60 -45.09 3.72
N LEU A 306 0.06 -44.72 4.83
CA LEU A 306 0.91 -43.53 4.91
C LEU A 306 2.11 -43.62 3.96
N GLU A 307 2.78 -44.78 3.89
CA GLU A 307 3.87 -45.03 2.96
C GLU A 307 3.43 -44.82 1.50
N LYS A 308 2.25 -45.33 1.11
CA LYS A 308 1.67 -45.09 -0.23
C LYS A 308 1.38 -43.61 -0.51
N LEU A 309 0.98 -42.83 0.50
CA LEU A 309 0.75 -41.39 0.35
C LEU A 309 2.07 -40.63 0.21
N ILE A 310 3.10 -41.03 0.96
CA ILE A 310 4.45 -40.48 0.86
C ILE A 310 5.04 -40.76 -0.53
N ASP A 311 4.90 -41.99 -1.05
CA ASP A 311 5.39 -42.36 -2.39
C ASP A 311 4.71 -41.57 -3.54
N LYS A 312 3.50 -41.06 -3.33
CA LYS A 312 2.82 -40.17 -4.31
C LYS A 312 3.40 -38.76 -4.33
N VAL A 313 4.13 -38.35 -3.31
CA VAL A 313 4.78 -37.04 -3.24
C VAL A 313 6.15 -37.14 -3.92
N ASP A 314 6.24 -36.72 -5.18
CA ASP A 314 7.52 -36.64 -5.90
C ASP A 314 8.29 -35.39 -5.44
N PRO A 315 9.37 -35.53 -4.65
CA PRO A 315 10.14 -34.40 -4.13
C PRO A 315 10.84 -33.63 -5.25
N THR A 316 11.12 -34.28 -6.39
CA THR A 316 11.76 -33.64 -7.54
C THR A 316 10.81 -32.73 -8.30
N LYS A 317 9.51 -33.05 -8.31
CA LYS A 317 8.48 -32.18 -8.89
C LYS A 317 8.27 -30.92 -8.04
N ILE A 318 8.17 -31.07 -6.73
CA ILE A 318 8.09 -29.94 -5.79
C ILE A 318 9.35 -29.07 -5.89
N SER A 319 10.53 -29.68 -5.95
CA SER A 319 11.79 -28.95 -6.11
C SER A 319 11.85 -28.14 -7.42
N LYS A 320 11.36 -28.69 -8.55
CA LYS A 320 11.23 -27.96 -9.81
C LYS A 320 10.23 -26.79 -9.73
N GLU A 321 9.10 -26.97 -9.06
CA GLU A 321 8.12 -25.90 -8.86
C GLU A 321 8.70 -24.78 -7.98
N ILE A 322 9.42 -25.11 -6.92
CA ILE A 322 10.13 -24.14 -6.07
C ILE A 322 11.18 -23.37 -6.86
N GLU A 323 11.99 -24.05 -7.69
CA GLU A 323 12.98 -23.37 -8.55
C GLU A 323 12.31 -22.46 -9.59
N GLY A 324 11.17 -22.88 -10.16
CA GLY A 324 10.36 -22.03 -11.04
C GLY A 324 9.85 -20.77 -10.35
N ILE A 325 9.35 -20.89 -9.11
CA ILE A 325 8.89 -19.76 -8.29
C ILE A 325 10.07 -18.84 -7.93
N LYS A 326 11.23 -19.39 -7.56
CA LYS A 326 12.44 -18.59 -7.28
C LYS A 326 12.87 -17.77 -8.49
N GLN A 327 12.84 -18.37 -9.68
CA GLN A 327 13.18 -17.68 -10.92
C GLN A 327 12.20 -16.53 -11.19
N ALA A 328 10.89 -16.79 -11.10
CA ALA A 328 9.86 -15.78 -11.28
C ALA A 328 9.99 -14.62 -10.27
N LEU A 329 10.32 -14.92 -9.00
CA LEU A 329 10.54 -13.92 -7.97
C LEU A 329 11.77 -13.05 -8.26
N ASN A 330 12.86 -13.66 -8.74
CA ASN A 330 14.06 -12.93 -9.14
C ASN A 330 13.79 -11.99 -10.32
N ASP A 331 13.01 -12.43 -11.31
CA ASP A 331 12.67 -11.59 -12.46
C ASP A 331 11.74 -10.43 -12.06
N LEU A 332 10.74 -10.68 -11.21
CA LEU A 332 9.89 -9.63 -10.64
C LEU A 332 10.72 -8.60 -9.84
N SER A 333 11.73 -9.06 -9.09
CA SER A 333 12.63 -8.18 -8.34
C SER A 333 13.41 -7.23 -9.26
N LYS A 334 13.89 -7.73 -10.42
CA LYS A 334 14.54 -6.90 -11.44
C LYS A 334 13.57 -5.88 -12.06
N ASP A 335 12.33 -6.29 -12.35
CA ASP A 335 11.30 -5.40 -12.88
C ASP A 335 10.97 -4.28 -11.89
N VAL A 336 10.85 -4.60 -10.59
CA VAL A 336 10.66 -3.61 -9.52
C VAL A 336 11.83 -2.64 -9.44
N ALA A 337 13.07 -3.12 -9.54
CA ALA A 337 14.26 -2.28 -9.55
C ALA A 337 14.27 -1.31 -10.76
N THR A 338 13.88 -1.81 -11.94
CA THR A 338 13.74 -1.02 -13.16
C THR A 338 12.65 0.04 -13.03
N ASN A 339 11.47 -0.34 -12.52
CA ASN A 339 10.39 0.60 -12.28
C ASN A 339 10.76 1.68 -11.24
N LYS A 340 11.49 1.32 -10.20
CA LYS A 340 12.02 2.29 -9.23
C LYS A 340 12.94 3.32 -9.91
N ALA A 341 13.83 2.88 -10.80
CA ALA A 341 14.69 3.78 -11.57
C ALA A 341 13.87 4.69 -12.50
N ASN A 342 12.85 4.15 -13.18
CA ASN A 342 11.94 4.91 -14.03
C ASN A 342 11.17 5.97 -13.23
N ILE A 343 10.65 5.65 -12.04
CA ILE A 343 9.96 6.61 -11.16
C ILE A 343 10.91 7.74 -10.75
N ILE A 344 12.15 7.44 -10.38
CA ILE A 344 13.15 8.46 -10.03
C ILE A 344 13.41 9.39 -11.23
N SER A 345 13.56 8.82 -12.44
CA SER A 345 13.74 9.60 -13.66
C SER A 345 12.51 10.48 -13.97
N THR A 346 11.31 9.93 -13.90
CA THR A 346 10.06 10.67 -14.11
C THR A 346 9.91 11.79 -13.09
N ASN A 347 10.23 11.56 -11.81
CA ASN A 347 10.20 12.60 -10.79
C ASN A 347 11.18 13.74 -11.09
N LYS A 348 12.37 13.43 -11.62
CA LYS A 348 13.32 14.44 -12.09
C LYS A 348 12.74 15.26 -13.24
N ILE A 349 12.13 14.61 -14.23
CA ILE A 349 11.45 15.29 -15.35
C ILE A 349 10.32 16.18 -14.83
N VAL A 350 9.49 15.69 -13.90
CA VAL A 350 8.40 16.48 -13.29
C VAL A 350 8.94 17.72 -12.56
N ALA A 351 10.06 17.60 -11.84
CA ALA A 351 10.70 18.75 -11.20
C ALA A 351 11.23 19.77 -12.21
N GLU A 352 11.82 19.31 -13.31
CA GLU A 352 12.27 20.17 -14.42
C GLU A 352 11.09 20.87 -15.11
N VAL A 353 10.02 20.14 -15.43
CA VAL A 353 8.78 20.70 -15.99
C VAL A 353 8.18 21.73 -15.04
N LYS A 354 8.09 21.45 -13.74
CA LYS A 354 7.61 22.40 -12.73
C LYS A 354 8.43 23.69 -12.73
N THR A 355 9.75 23.58 -12.88
CA THR A 355 10.65 24.72 -12.99
C THR A 355 10.43 25.51 -14.29
N GLN A 356 10.24 24.82 -15.42
CA GLN A 356 9.94 25.46 -16.71
C GLN A 356 8.57 26.15 -16.71
N VAL A 357 7.54 25.51 -16.15
CA VAL A 357 6.21 26.12 -15.94
C VAL A 357 6.34 27.37 -15.06
N GLY A 358 7.16 27.32 -14.00
CA GLY A 358 7.44 28.51 -13.18
C GLY A 358 8.10 29.65 -13.96
N LYS A 359 9.01 29.35 -14.89
CA LYS A 359 9.61 30.35 -15.79
C LYS A 359 8.59 30.90 -16.79
N LEU A 360 7.78 30.03 -17.40
CA LEU A 360 6.72 30.40 -18.32
C LEU A 360 5.69 31.30 -17.65
N ASN A 361 5.26 30.99 -16.43
CA ASN A 361 4.34 31.86 -15.68
C ASN A 361 4.92 33.26 -15.47
N ARG A 362 6.20 33.40 -15.13
CA ARG A 362 6.84 34.73 -15.02
C ARG A 362 6.87 35.46 -16.36
N ILE A 363 7.10 34.75 -17.46
CA ILE A 363 7.05 35.33 -18.81
C ILE A 363 5.62 35.77 -19.14
N VAL A 364 4.61 34.96 -18.81
CA VAL A 364 3.20 35.29 -19.02
C VAL A 364 2.81 36.50 -18.19
N GLU A 365 3.18 36.57 -16.91
CA GLU A 365 2.96 37.76 -16.06
C GLU A 365 3.64 39.03 -16.62
N ASP A 366 4.86 38.90 -17.15
CA ASP A 366 5.56 40.00 -17.81
C ASP A 366 4.87 40.44 -19.10
N HIS A 367 4.48 39.48 -19.94
CA HIS A 367 3.71 39.74 -21.15
C HIS A 367 2.35 40.35 -20.84
N GLU A 368 1.65 39.93 -19.78
CA GLU A 368 0.38 40.49 -19.34
C GLU A 368 0.55 41.95 -18.91
N LYS A 369 1.61 42.28 -18.16
CA LYS A 369 1.98 43.67 -17.86
C LYS A 369 2.31 44.48 -19.11
N ARG A 370 3.03 43.90 -20.07
CA ARG A 370 3.35 44.55 -21.35
C ARG A 370 2.11 44.76 -22.21
N ILE A 371 1.17 43.81 -22.24
CA ILE A 371 -0.11 43.95 -22.92
C ILE A 371 -0.92 45.05 -22.27
N LEU A 372 -1.02 45.10 -20.94
CA LEU A 372 -1.69 46.21 -20.23
C LEU A 372 -1.05 47.57 -20.52
N ALA A 373 0.29 47.64 -20.64
CA ALA A 373 1.00 48.84 -21.04
C ALA A 373 0.70 49.23 -22.49
N ILE A 374 0.75 48.26 -23.42
CA ILE A 374 0.40 48.45 -24.83
C ILE A 374 -1.07 48.84 -24.99
N GLU A 375 -2.01 48.26 -24.25
CA GLU A 375 -3.43 48.64 -24.25
C GLU A 375 -3.61 50.10 -23.81
N LYS A 376 -2.83 50.55 -22.84
CA LYS A 376 -2.81 51.95 -22.39
C LYS A 376 -2.24 52.88 -23.47
N GLU A 377 -1.17 52.46 -24.15
CA GLU A 377 -0.61 53.19 -25.29
C GLU A 377 -1.55 53.20 -26.50
N ILE A 378 -2.21 52.09 -26.83
CA ILE A 378 -3.22 52.01 -27.90
C ILE A 378 -4.40 52.92 -27.59
N LYS A 379 -4.87 52.99 -26.33
CA LYS A 379 -5.90 53.97 -25.95
C LYS A 379 -5.42 55.41 -26.18
N SER A 380 -4.18 55.72 -25.81
CA SER A 380 -3.58 57.05 -26.07
C SER A 380 -3.48 57.33 -27.57
N ILE A 381 -3.00 56.37 -28.37
CA ILE A 381 -2.87 56.50 -29.82
C ILE A 381 -4.25 56.59 -30.50
N GLN A 382 -5.26 55.86 -30.02
CA GLN A 382 -6.64 55.99 -30.50
C GLN A 382 -7.19 57.38 -30.24
N GLU A 383 -6.88 57.96 -29.08
CA GLU A 383 -7.25 59.33 -28.73
C GLU A 383 -6.49 60.35 -29.60
N ASP A 384 -5.20 60.12 -29.86
CA ASP A 384 -4.39 60.92 -30.78
C ASP A 384 -4.86 60.82 -32.24
N ILE A 385 -5.21 59.62 -32.73
CA ILE A 385 -5.77 59.39 -34.08
C ILE A 385 -7.14 60.04 -34.19
N LYS A 386 -8.00 59.94 -33.16
CA LYS A 386 -9.29 60.64 -33.13
C LYS A 386 -9.07 62.15 -33.22
N ASN A 387 -8.15 62.70 -32.43
CA ASN A 387 -7.80 64.11 -32.48
C ASN A 387 -7.18 64.53 -33.83
N LEU A 388 -6.37 63.68 -34.46
CA LEU A 388 -5.81 63.91 -35.81
C LEU A 388 -6.88 63.81 -36.90
N PHE A 389 -7.81 62.87 -36.81
CA PHE A 389 -8.92 62.71 -37.74
C PHE A 389 -9.88 63.90 -37.64
N ASP A 390 -10.21 64.34 -36.43
CA ASP A 390 -11.01 65.54 -36.17
C ASP A 390 -10.28 66.82 -36.64
N ARG A 391 -8.93 66.86 -36.56
CA ARG A 391 -8.08 67.94 -37.13
C ARG A 391 -8.00 67.91 -38.67
N ILE A 392 -7.91 66.74 -39.30
CA ILE A 392 -7.84 66.61 -40.77
C ILE A 392 -9.20 66.92 -41.41
N GLN A 393 -10.31 66.46 -40.81
CA GLN A 393 -11.66 66.80 -41.25
C GLN A 393 -11.96 68.31 -41.13
N SER A 394 -11.37 69.00 -40.14
CA SER A 394 -11.54 70.45 -39.95
C SER A 394 -10.60 71.33 -40.79
N MET A 395 -9.53 70.78 -41.39
CA MET A 395 -8.65 71.50 -42.31
C MET A 395 -9.10 71.46 -43.79
N VAL A 396 -10.02 70.57 -44.16
CA VAL A 396 -10.37 70.31 -45.59
C VAL A 396 -11.64 71.04 -46.04
N ILE A 397 -12.43 71.63 -45.12
CA ILE A 397 -13.60 72.44 -45.47
C ILE A 397 -13.16 73.88 -45.74
N ILE A 398 -12.98 74.21 -47.03
CA ILE A 398 -12.59 75.54 -47.50
C ILE A 398 -13.79 76.16 -48.23
N PRO A 399 -14.50 77.13 -47.62
CA PRO A 399 -15.49 77.94 -48.33
C PRO A 399 -14.77 78.96 -49.22
N GLN A 400 -14.92 78.84 -50.54
CA GLN A 400 -14.37 79.77 -51.52
C GLN A 400 -15.49 80.49 -52.26
N TYR A 401 -15.42 81.82 -52.38
CA TYR A 401 -16.37 82.55 -53.19
C TYR A 401 -16.22 82.15 -54.66
N THR A 402 -17.33 81.93 -55.37
CA THR A 402 -17.31 81.64 -56.81
C THR A 402 -17.20 82.90 -57.68
N GLY A 403 -17.47 84.07 -57.09
CA GLY A 403 -17.36 85.39 -57.73
C GLY A 403 -16.22 86.24 -57.19
N ASN A 404 -15.79 87.24 -57.96
CA ASN A 404 -14.71 88.18 -57.60
C ASN A 404 -15.11 89.24 -56.55
N TYR A 405 -16.37 89.27 -56.14
CA TYR A 405 -16.91 90.17 -55.12
C TYR A 405 -18.19 89.57 -54.50
N VAL A 406 -18.58 90.09 -53.33
CA VAL A 406 -19.89 89.78 -52.74
C VAL A 406 -20.89 90.88 -53.07
N LYS A 407 -22.08 90.49 -53.52
CA LYS A 407 -23.11 91.40 -53.98
C LYS A 407 -23.93 91.93 -52.78
N LEU A 408 -24.06 93.25 -52.68
CA LEU A 408 -24.94 93.92 -51.73
C LEU A 408 -26.02 94.70 -52.49
N GLU A 409 -27.28 94.42 -52.21
CA GLU A 409 -28.44 95.04 -52.87
C GLU A 409 -29.42 95.59 -51.84
N THR A 410 -30.14 96.67 -52.16
CA THR A 410 -31.29 97.12 -51.36
C THR A 410 -32.59 96.67 -52.00
N SER A 411 -33.56 96.26 -51.17
CA SER A 411 -34.84 95.76 -51.65
C SER A 411 -35.87 96.85 -51.97
N ASN A 412 -35.69 98.11 -51.53
CA ASN A 412 -36.48 99.32 -51.91
C ASN A 412 -36.04 100.55 -51.07
N GLU A 413 -36.05 101.77 -51.65
CA GLU A 413 -35.52 103.02 -51.06
C GLU A 413 -36.17 103.48 -49.72
N SER A 414 -37.30 102.91 -49.31
CA SER A 414 -38.07 103.37 -48.14
C SER A 414 -37.81 102.58 -46.85
N ASN A 415 -37.13 101.43 -46.93
CA ASN A 415 -36.87 100.56 -45.78
C ASN A 415 -35.38 100.17 -45.85
N LYS A 416 -34.53 100.80 -45.03
CA LYS A 416 -33.05 100.68 -45.05
C LYS A 416 -32.56 99.26 -44.68
N LYS A 417 -32.91 98.28 -45.50
CA LYS A 417 -32.51 96.88 -45.36
C LYS A 417 -31.62 96.52 -46.55
N TYR A 418 -30.38 96.18 -46.24
CA TYR A 418 -29.39 95.77 -47.22
C TYR A 418 -29.27 94.25 -47.22
N LYS A 419 -29.29 93.65 -48.40
CA LYS A 419 -29.25 92.22 -48.63
C LYS A 419 -27.91 91.85 -49.26
N LEU A 420 -27.14 91.07 -48.54
CA LEU A 420 -25.87 90.50 -48.96
C LEU A 420 -26.15 89.12 -49.59
N THR A 421 -25.73 88.91 -50.82
CA THR A 421 -25.80 87.59 -51.49
C THR A 421 -24.40 87.08 -51.75
N MET A 422 -24.10 85.93 -51.14
CA MET A 422 -22.82 85.23 -51.23
C MET A 422 -23.02 83.90 -51.94
N GLU A 423 -22.31 83.69 -53.05
CA GLU A 423 -22.19 82.38 -53.68
C GLU A 423 -20.85 81.76 -53.33
N VAL A 424 -20.90 80.55 -52.75
CA VAL A 424 -19.72 79.91 -52.15
C VAL A 424 -19.64 78.46 -52.62
N ASP A 425 -18.48 78.06 -53.12
CA ASP A 425 -18.07 76.68 -53.40
C ASP A 425 -17.43 76.06 -52.16
N ILE A 426 -17.85 74.85 -51.79
CA ILE A 426 -17.28 74.10 -50.67
C ILE A 426 -16.78 72.74 -51.12
N ARG A 427 -15.54 72.45 -50.70
CA ARG A 427 -14.94 71.12 -50.80
C ARG A 427 -14.75 70.55 -49.40
N PRO A 428 -14.98 69.24 -49.18
CA PRO A 428 -15.47 68.27 -50.15
C PRO A 428 -16.98 68.42 -50.44
N PHE A 429 -17.39 68.02 -51.64
CA PHE A 429 -18.73 68.22 -52.23
C PHE A 429 -19.90 67.77 -51.32
N ASN A 430 -19.73 66.71 -50.54
CA ASN A 430 -20.78 66.13 -49.69
C ASN A 430 -21.14 66.98 -48.45
N ILE A 431 -20.46 68.11 -48.21
CA ILE A 431 -20.71 69.01 -47.09
C ILE A 431 -21.79 70.05 -47.41
N ALA A 432 -21.98 70.44 -48.68
CA ALA A 432 -22.96 71.46 -49.08
C ALA A 432 -24.41 71.09 -48.69
N GLU A 433 -24.80 69.82 -48.81
CA GLU A 433 -26.12 69.34 -48.36
C GLU A 433 -26.29 69.33 -46.83
N LYS A 434 -25.21 69.19 -46.07
CA LYS A 434 -25.25 69.21 -44.60
C LYS A 434 -25.43 70.64 -44.06
N ILE A 435 -24.82 71.63 -44.73
CA ILE A 435 -24.97 73.04 -44.38
C ILE A 435 -26.42 73.52 -44.53
N ALA A 436 -27.14 73.06 -45.57
CA ALA A 436 -28.56 73.37 -45.76
C ALA A 436 -29.52 72.65 -44.77
N LYS A 437 -29.01 71.78 -43.89
CA LYS A 437 -29.76 71.01 -42.88
C LYS A 437 -29.36 71.39 -41.44
N ASP A 438 -28.90 72.61 -41.24
CA ASP A 438 -28.51 73.18 -39.94
C ASP A 438 -27.39 72.43 -39.19
N ALA A 439 -26.55 71.65 -39.90
CA ALA A 439 -25.41 70.96 -39.29
C ALA A 439 -24.22 71.88 -38.97
N PHE A 440 -24.29 73.15 -39.41
CA PHE A 440 -23.30 74.19 -39.16
C PHE A 440 -24.02 75.46 -38.71
N SER A 441 -23.44 76.16 -37.74
CA SER A 441 -23.80 77.56 -37.50
C SER A 441 -23.06 78.44 -38.50
N ILE A 442 -23.80 79.37 -39.12
CA ILE A 442 -23.32 80.23 -40.21
C ILE A 442 -23.36 81.67 -39.72
N SER A 443 -22.26 82.39 -39.90
CA SER A 443 -22.22 83.84 -39.65
C SER A 443 -21.41 84.56 -40.72
N VAL A 444 -21.66 85.85 -40.89
CA VAL A 444 -20.85 86.72 -41.75
C VAL A 444 -19.94 87.55 -40.86
N LYS A 445 -18.64 87.51 -41.13
CA LYS A 445 -17.65 88.35 -40.44
C LYS A 445 -17.28 89.50 -41.36
N SER A 446 -17.40 90.72 -40.86
CA SER A 446 -16.97 91.93 -41.56
C SER A 446 -15.60 92.38 -41.05
N VAL A 447 -14.80 92.98 -41.93
CA VAL A 447 -13.50 93.59 -41.60
C VAL A 447 -13.28 94.85 -42.44
N GLU A 448 -12.52 95.80 -41.95
CA GLU A 448 -12.04 96.93 -42.74
C GLU A 448 -10.94 96.48 -43.73
N PRO A 449 -10.92 96.97 -44.98
CA PRO A 449 -9.90 96.60 -45.99
C PRO A 449 -8.48 97.00 -45.58
N THR A 450 -8.33 97.96 -44.67
CA THR A 450 -7.07 98.45 -44.11
C THR A 450 -7.29 98.81 -42.63
N PRO A 451 -6.46 98.35 -41.68
CA PRO A 451 -6.66 98.62 -40.26
C PRO A 451 -6.41 100.11 -39.97
N THR A 452 -7.49 100.87 -39.78
CA THR A 452 -7.44 102.25 -39.28
C THR A 452 -7.57 102.28 -37.75
N ARG A 453 -6.94 103.27 -37.10
CA ARG A 453 -6.82 103.35 -35.62
C ARG A 453 -8.08 103.90 -34.93
N GLU A 454 -9.18 104.06 -35.67
CA GLU A 454 -10.48 104.50 -35.16
C GLU A 454 -11.40 103.29 -34.95
N VAL A 455 -12.20 103.32 -33.87
CA VAL A 455 -13.16 102.26 -33.56
C VAL A 455 -14.41 102.50 -34.40
N SER A 456 -14.47 101.93 -35.60
CA SER A 456 -15.68 101.88 -36.41
C SER A 456 -16.51 100.66 -36.02
N GLU A 457 -17.82 100.82 -35.80
CA GLU A 457 -18.72 99.68 -35.53
C GLU A 457 -18.82 98.82 -36.80
N LEU A 458 -18.24 97.62 -36.76
CA LEU A 458 -18.30 96.67 -37.87
C LEU A 458 -19.74 96.20 -38.10
N LEU A 459 -20.18 96.22 -39.37
CA LEU A 459 -21.54 95.83 -39.76
C LEU A 459 -21.82 94.37 -39.40
N ALA A 460 -22.90 94.15 -38.64
CA ALA A 460 -23.42 92.82 -38.35
C ALA A 460 -24.49 92.44 -39.38
N PHE A 461 -24.39 91.22 -39.93
CA PHE A 461 -25.39 90.65 -40.83
C PHE A 461 -26.08 89.45 -40.18
N ASN A 462 -27.40 89.41 -40.30
CA ASN A 462 -28.22 88.28 -39.91
C ASN A 462 -28.46 87.39 -41.13
N ILE A 463 -28.24 86.08 -41.00
CA ILE A 463 -28.52 85.14 -42.08
C ILE A 463 -30.04 85.08 -42.30
N GLU A 464 -30.49 85.30 -43.54
CA GLU A 464 -31.90 85.20 -43.92
C GLU A 464 -32.25 83.84 -44.50
N SER A 465 -31.39 83.33 -45.38
CA SER A 465 -31.60 82.04 -46.02
C SER A 465 -30.30 81.43 -46.50
N VAL A 466 -30.32 80.09 -46.57
CA VAL A 466 -29.23 79.26 -47.07
C VAL A 466 -29.86 78.28 -48.05
N SER A 467 -29.44 78.30 -49.30
CA SER A 467 -29.97 77.41 -50.34
C SER A 467 -28.85 76.72 -51.10
N SER A 468 -28.94 75.40 -51.25
CA SER A 468 -28.01 74.60 -52.05
C SER A 468 -28.61 74.28 -53.42
N ASN A 469 -27.77 74.26 -54.46
CA ASN A 469 -28.15 73.75 -55.78
C ASN A 469 -27.93 72.23 -55.78
N LYS A 470 -28.99 71.43 -55.97
CA LYS A 470 -28.90 69.96 -55.97
C LYS A 470 -27.82 69.49 -56.95
N GLY A 471 -26.85 68.72 -56.47
CA GLY A 471 -25.80 68.16 -57.30
C GLY A 471 -24.61 69.08 -57.59
N SER A 472 -24.50 70.26 -56.95
CA SER A 472 -23.30 71.13 -57.01
C SER A 472 -22.61 71.24 -55.64
N SER A 473 -21.31 71.60 -55.67
CA SER A 473 -20.53 71.97 -54.48
C SER A 473 -20.81 73.42 -54.02
N THR A 474 -21.74 74.11 -54.69
CA THR A 474 -22.05 75.52 -54.46
C THR A 474 -23.36 75.72 -53.70
N PHE A 475 -23.38 76.72 -52.84
CA PHE A 475 -24.57 77.16 -52.12
C PHE A 475 -24.60 78.68 -52.03
N THR A 476 -25.81 79.21 -51.97
CA THR A 476 -26.08 80.64 -51.89
C THR A 476 -26.54 80.96 -50.48
N ILE A 477 -25.89 81.94 -49.86
CA ILE A 477 -26.30 82.50 -48.58
C ILE A 477 -26.80 83.92 -48.83
N THR A 478 -27.98 84.17 -48.29
CA THR A 478 -28.50 85.51 -48.14
C THR A 478 -28.36 85.93 -46.69
N ALA A 479 -27.74 87.08 -46.45
CA ALA A 479 -27.73 87.73 -45.15
C ALA A 479 -28.25 89.16 -45.29
N SER A 480 -28.81 89.74 -44.24
CA SER A 480 -29.25 91.13 -44.26
C SER A 480 -28.80 91.90 -43.04
N THR A 481 -28.69 93.21 -43.23
CA THR A 481 -28.47 94.16 -42.14
C THR A 481 -29.45 95.32 -42.28
N THR A 482 -29.85 95.86 -41.13
CA THR A 482 -30.63 97.10 -41.02
C THR A 482 -29.76 98.25 -40.52
N MET A 483 -28.45 98.02 -40.31
CA MET A 483 -27.50 99.08 -40.01
C MET A 483 -27.32 99.97 -41.24
N GLU A 484 -27.19 101.28 -41.00
CA GLU A 484 -27.00 102.24 -42.08
C GLU A 484 -25.59 102.10 -42.66
N ILE A 485 -25.49 102.03 -43.99
CA ILE A 485 -24.22 101.88 -44.71
C ILE A 485 -23.90 103.21 -45.40
N GLU A 486 -22.83 103.86 -44.96
CA GLU A 486 -22.31 105.08 -45.60
C GLU A 486 -21.83 104.75 -47.04
N ASN A 487 -22.22 105.56 -48.04
CA ASN A 487 -21.91 105.43 -49.48
C ASN A 487 -22.75 104.45 -50.34
N ALA A 488 -23.91 103.98 -49.88
CA ALA A 488 -24.78 103.06 -50.64
C ALA A 488 -25.58 103.69 -51.84
N SER A 489 -25.12 104.81 -52.42
CA SER A 489 -25.86 105.55 -53.46
C SER A 489 -25.15 105.64 -54.81
N ILE A 490 -23.99 105.00 -54.99
CA ILE A 490 -23.15 105.12 -56.19
C ILE A 490 -22.92 103.74 -56.83
N TYR A 491 -23.24 103.63 -58.13
CA TYR A 491 -23.16 102.38 -58.91
C TYR A 491 -21.73 101.81 -58.94
N SER A 492 -21.59 100.51 -58.67
CA SER A 492 -20.33 99.74 -58.77
C SER A 492 -19.16 100.25 -57.90
N THR A 493 -19.48 100.90 -56.78
CA THR A 493 -18.46 101.32 -55.81
C THR A 493 -18.15 100.16 -54.85
N PRO A 494 -16.87 99.79 -54.66
CA PRO A 494 -16.50 98.88 -53.60
C PRO A 494 -16.84 99.52 -52.25
N MET A 495 -17.49 98.75 -51.37
CA MET A 495 -17.75 99.16 -50.00
C MET A 495 -16.45 99.22 -49.20
N ASN A 496 -16.43 100.03 -48.15
CA ASN A 496 -15.31 100.19 -47.22
C ASN A 496 -15.19 99.03 -46.21
N PHE A 497 -15.77 97.87 -46.50
CA PHE A 497 -15.65 96.66 -45.70
C PHE A 497 -15.59 95.44 -46.61
N GLN A 498 -14.91 94.42 -46.12
CA GLN A 498 -14.89 93.09 -46.71
C GLN A 498 -15.68 92.15 -45.82
N VAL A 499 -16.21 91.09 -46.41
CA VAL A 499 -16.93 90.05 -45.68
C VAL A 499 -16.29 88.69 -45.92
N ALA A 500 -16.29 87.88 -44.89
CA ALA A 500 -15.98 86.47 -44.96
C ALA A 500 -17.16 85.67 -44.41
N LEU A 501 -17.39 84.51 -45.02
CA LEU A 501 -18.29 83.52 -44.49
C LEU A 501 -17.60 82.71 -43.39
N ALA A 502 -18.18 82.68 -42.20
CA ALA A 502 -17.75 81.83 -41.10
C ALA A 502 -18.71 80.66 -40.92
N LEU A 503 -18.17 79.44 -41.00
CA LEU A 503 -18.88 78.20 -40.73
C LEU A 503 -18.32 77.56 -39.46
N ASN A 504 -19.20 77.19 -38.53
CA ASN A 504 -18.82 76.55 -37.27
C ASN A 504 -19.66 75.30 -37.02
N ASP A 505 -18.99 74.18 -36.71
CA ASP A 505 -19.61 72.86 -36.58
C ASP A 505 -20.31 72.73 -35.22
N VAL A 506 -21.60 72.43 -35.21
CA VAL A 506 -22.41 72.37 -33.98
C VAL A 506 -22.36 71.02 -33.26
N SER A 507 -21.51 70.09 -33.73
CA SER A 507 -21.33 68.75 -33.13
C SER A 507 -20.58 68.79 -31.78
N VAL A 508 -21.03 68.00 -30.80
CA VAL A 508 -20.39 67.92 -29.47
C VAL A 508 -18.95 67.38 -29.60
N GLY A 509 -17.96 68.18 -29.19
CA GLY A 509 -16.54 67.83 -29.25
C GLY A 509 -15.81 68.29 -30.52
N ALA A 510 -16.46 69.06 -31.40
CA ALA A 510 -15.81 69.69 -32.54
C ALA A 510 -14.93 70.90 -32.12
N SER A 511 -13.94 71.22 -32.97
CA SER A 511 -13.07 72.40 -32.81
C SER A 511 -13.88 73.70 -32.83
N LYS A 512 -13.64 74.60 -31.87
CA LYS A 512 -14.33 75.90 -31.73
C LYS A 512 -13.82 77.00 -32.67
N ASN A 513 -12.98 76.67 -33.65
CA ASN A 513 -12.43 77.67 -34.57
C ASN A 513 -13.36 77.90 -35.76
N ASP A 514 -13.67 79.17 -36.03
CA ASP A 514 -14.46 79.58 -37.20
C ASP A 514 -13.72 79.19 -38.49
N ARG A 515 -14.38 78.47 -39.40
CA ARG A 515 -13.86 78.18 -40.75
C ARG A 515 -14.25 79.33 -41.66
N LEU A 516 -13.27 80.21 -41.92
CA LEU A 516 -13.46 81.43 -42.68
C LEU A 516 -13.20 81.20 -44.17
N SER A 517 -14.03 81.80 -45.03
CA SER A 517 -13.62 82.08 -46.40
C SER A 517 -12.55 83.17 -46.40
N GLU A 518 -11.88 83.38 -47.53
CA GLU A 518 -11.12 84.62 -47.72
C GLU A 518 -12.04 85.84 -47.56
N TYR A 519 -11.50 86.94 -47.08
CA TYR A 519 -12.25 88.19 -47.01
C TYR A 519 -12.41 88.75 -48.43
N MET A 520 -13.66 88.94 -48.83
CA MET A 520 -14.02 89.38 -50.16
C MET A 520 -14.60 90.80 -50.12
N GLY A 521 -14.20 91.62 -51.08
CA GLY A 521 -14.74 92.97 -51.26
C GLY A 521 -16.25 92.92 -51.51
N VAL A 522 -17.00 93.78 -50.84
CA VAL A 522 -18.44 93.92 -51.06
C VAL A 522 -18.68 95.01 -52.09
N TYR A 523 -19.50 94.73 -53.09
CA TYR A 523 -19.90 95.71 -54.11
C TYR A 523 -21.38 95.97 -54.03
N TYR A 524 -21.74 97.25 -53.98
CA TYR A 524 -23.14 97.66 -54.03
C TYR A 524 -23.65 97.65 -55.47
N VAL A 525 -24.72 96.89 -55.72
CA VAL A 525 -25.41 96.82 -57.00
C VAL A 525 -26.77 97.49 -56.85
N ALA A 526 -26.95 98.59 -57.59
CA ALA A 526 -28.24 99.27 -57.64
C ALA A 526 -29.27 98.44 -58.42
N PRO A 527 -30.56 98.42 -58.03
CA PRO A 527 -31.59 97.64 -58.70
C PRO A 527 -31.68 97.97 -60.22
N GLY A 528 -31.52 96.96 -61.10
CA GLY A 528 -31.83 97.07 -62.54
C GLY A 528 -30.68 97.09 -63.57
N SER A 529 -29.50 96.53 -63.29
CA SER A 529 -28.31 96.63 -64.18
C SER A 529 -27.98 95.31 -64.93
N VAL A 530 -27.86 95.31 -66.27
CA VAL A 530 -27.78 94.08 -67.14
C VAL A 530 -26.87 94.25 -68.37
N ASP A 531 -25.83 93.39 -68.54
CA ASP A 531 -25.39 92.82 -69.84
C ASP A 531 -24.37 91.64 -69.67
N GLU A 532 -24.60 90.76 -68.67
CA GLU A 532 -23.84 89.51 -68.52
C GLU A 532 -24.34 88.45 -69.54
N GLY A 533 -23.50 88.05 -70.50
CA GLY A 533 -23.73 86.86 -71.35
C GLY A 533 -23.72 87.04 -72.88
N ALA A 534 -23.60 88.27 -73.42
CA ALA A 534 -23.58 88.51 -74.87
C ALA A 534 -22.24 88.11 -75.53
N LEU A 535 -22.28 87.46 -76.70
CA LEU A 535 -21.10 87.08 -77.49
C LEU A 535 -20.77 88.18 -78.51
N TYR A 536 -19.52 88.67 -78.50
CA TYR A 536 -19.05 89.70 -79.44
C TYR A 536 -18.29 89.06 -80.61
N LYS A 537 -18.41 89.66 -81.80
CA LYS A 537 -17.61 89.32 -82.98
C LYS A 537 -16.41 90.25 -83.10
N PHE A 538 -15.26 89.71 -83.51
CA PHE A 538 -13.98 90.43 -83.58
C PHE A 538 -13.55 90.59 -85.03
N TYR A 539 -13.01 91.76 -85.39
CA TYR A 539 -12.65 92.11 -86.77
C TYR A 539 -11.25 92.74 -86.84
N GLU A 540 -10.47 92.36 -87.85
CA GLU A 540 -9.21 93.01 -88.23
C GLU A 540 -9.52 94.15 -89.19
N LYS A 541 -9.13 95.37 -88.82
CA LYS A 541 -9.45 96.59 -89.55
C LYS A 541 -8.24 97.10 -90.32
N ASN A 542 -8.26 96.91 -91.64
CA ASN A 542 -7.27 97.42 -92.60
C ASN A 542 -7.86 98.64 -93.32
N GLY A 543 -7.61 99.84 -92.78
CA GLY A 543 -8.21 101.08 -93.29
C GLY A 543 -9.75 101.04 -93.23
N ASP A 544 -10.40 101.18 -94.38
CA ASP A 544 -11.87 101.14 -94.51
C ASP A 544 -12.45 99.72 -94.68
N THR A 545 -11.60 98.69 -94.78
CA THR A 545 -12.04 97.29 -94.90
C THR A 545 -11.91 96.54 -93.58
N LYS A 546 -12.95 95.79 -93.20
CA LYS A 546 -13.00 94.94 -92.00
C LYS A 546 -13.12 93.48 -92.42
N LYS A 547 -12.24 92.63 -91.87
CA LYS A 547 -12.32 91.17 -92.02
C LYS A 547 -12.58 90.53 -90.65
N GLU A 548 -13.62 89.70 -90.52
CA GLU A 548 -13.90 88.99 -89.26
C GLU A 548 -12.76 88.02 -88.92
N LEU A 549 -12.39 87.94 -87.65
CA LEU A 549 -11.41 86.96 -87.18
C LEU A 549 -12.06 85.58 -87.21
N GLU A 550 -11.48 84.70 -88.02
CA GLU A 550 -11.86 83.29 -88.08
C GLU A 550 -11.35 82.55 -86.82
N ASN A 551 -12.04 81.48 -86.44
CA ASN A 551 -11.66 80.57 -85.35
C ASN A 551 -11.55 81.17 -83.93
N VAL A 552 -12.30 82.24 -83.65
CA VAL A 552 -12.51 82.73 -82.26
C VAL A 552 -13.41 81.74 -81.49
N LYS A 553 -13.01 81.33 -80.27
CA LYS A 553 -13.71 80.32 -79.45
C LYS A 553 -13.98 80.82 -78.02
N GLU A 554 -15.05 80.34 -77.38
CA GLU A 554 -15.38 80.68 -75.97
C GLU A 554 -14.53 79.90 -74.94
N SER A 555 -13.78 78.89 -75.38
CA SER A 555 -12.91 78.08 -74.51
C SER A 555 -11.63 77.64 -75.24
N ILE A 556 -10.60 77.36 -74.45
CA ILE A 556 -9.28 76.94 -74.94
C ILE A 556 -9.29 75.44 -75.18
N SER A 557 -8.89 75.01 -76.39
CA SER A 557 -8.70 73.59 -76.72
C SER A 557 -7.28 73.35 -77.26
N PRO A 558 -6.39 72.66 -76.50
CA PRO A 558 -5.03 72.39 -76.94
C PRO A 558 -4.93 71.45 -78.15
N THR A 559 -6.00 70.73 -78.48
CA THR A 559 -6.07 69.79 -79.61
C THR A 559 -6.45 70.44 -80.95
N ILE A 560 -6.62 71.78 -80.99
CA ILE A 560 -6.93 72.52 -82.23
C ILE A 560 -5.89 72.25 -83.33
N SER A 561 -6.31 72.07 -84.59
CA SER A 561 -5.38 71.85 -85.70
C SER A 561 -4.51 73.08 -85.95
N GLU A 562 -3.24 72.92 -86.36
CA GLU A 562 -2.37 74.07 -86.72
C GLU A 562 -2.91 74.85 -87.93
N SER A 563 -3.73 74.23 -88.79
CA SER A 563 -4.43 74.91 -89.89
C SER A 563 -5.46 75.94 -89.41
N ASP A 564 -5.97 75.77 -88.20
CA ASP A 564 -7.03 76.61 -87.63
C ASP A 564 -6.46 77.69 -86.68
N CYS A 565 -5.13 77.71 -86.51
CA CYS A 565 -4.40 78.70 -85.74
C CYS A 565 -3.80 79.78 -86.65
N TYR A 566 -3.69 81.00 -86.14
CA TYR A 566 -2.98 82.08 -86.82
C TYR A 566 -1.47 81.82 -86.81
N GLN A 567 -0.89 81.57 -87.98
CA GLN A 567 0.54 81.25 -88.11
C GLN A 567 1.38 82.52 -88.12
N ARG A 568 2.44 82.57 -87.30
CA ARG A 568 3.34 83.73 -87.23
C ARG A 568 4.80 83.32 -87.36
N TYR A 569 5.46 83.88 -88.37
CA TYR A 569 6.81 83.54 -88.82
C TYR A 569 7.80 84.60 -88.35
N PHE A 570 8.16 84.59 -87.07
CA PHE A 570 9.11 85.54 -86.52
C PHE A 570 10.18 84.91 -85.61
N LEU A 571 10.25 83.57 -85.51
CA LEU A 571 11.35 82.94 -84.78
C LEU A 571 12.64 83.04 -85.59
N ILE A 572 13.72 83.54 -84.98
CA ILE A 572 15.08 83.57 -85.53
C ILE A 572 15.91 82.57 -84.74
N ASP A 573 16.51 81.58 -85.41
CA ASP A 573 17.23 80.47 -84.77
C ASP A 573 16.40 79.73 -83.69
N GLY A 574 15.09 79.58 -83.92
CA GLY A 574 14.19 78.81 -83.07
C GLY A 574 13.68 79.52 -81.81
N ASN A 575 13.99 80.79 -81.60
CA ASN A 575 13.44 81.61 -80.51
C ASN A 575 13.24 83.09 -80.91
N PHE A 576 12.68 83.91 -80.02
CA PHE A 576 12.55 85.37 -80.20
C PHE A 576 12.71 86.11 -78.86
N MET A 577 13.65 85.62 -78.04
CA MET A 577 13.89 86.11 -76.68
C MET A 577 14.04 87.63 -76.62
N ASN A 578 13.27 88.26 -75.73
CA ASN A 578 13.19 89.71 -75.53
C ASN A 578 12.83 90.53 -76.78
N GLN A 579 12.35 89.89 -77.85
CA GLN A 579 11.82 90.55 -79.04
C GLN A 579 10.29 90.50 -79.00
N SER A 580 9.66 91.58 -79.46
CA SER A 580 8.22 91.76 -79.43
C SER A 580 7.68 91.81 -80.84
N HIS A 581 6.69 90.98 -81.14
CA HIS A 581 6.03 90.96 -82.45
C HIS A 581 4.52 91.15 -82.29
N PRO A 582 3.86 91.95 -83.15
CA PRO A 582 2.42 92.05 -83.13
C PRO A 582 1.79 90.72 -83.57
N ILE A 583 0.71 90.30 -82.91
CA ILE A 583 -0.07 89.14 -83.34
C ILE A 583 -0.85 89.47 -84.61
N PHE A 584 -1.27 90.70 -84.83
CA PHE A 584 -1.97 91.12 -86.05
C PHE A 584 -1.30 92.37 -86.59
N ASP A 585 -1.18 92.48 -87.92
CA ASP A 585 -0.55 93.65 -88.54
C ASP A 585 -1.42 94.91 -88.43
N SER A 586 -2.70 94.73 -88.10
CA SER A 586 -3.69 95.80 -87.97
C SER A 586 -4.51 95.75 -86.67
N LYS A 587 -5.15 96.87 -86.34
CA LYS A 587 -5.95 97.01 -85.10
C LYS A 587 -7.18 96.10 -85.16
N ILE A 588 -7.41 95.37 -84.07
CA ILE A 588 -8.61 94.54 -83.90
C ILE A 588 -9.68 95.34 -83.15
N THR A 589 -10.92 95.27 -83.64
CA THR A 589 -12.10 95.86 -83.00
C THR A 589 -13.16 94.79 -82.73
N ALA A 590 -14.05 95.04 -81.77
CA ALA A 590 -15.17 94.16 -81.46
C ALA A 590 -16.50 94.87 -81.65
N ASN A 591 -17.51 94.13 -82.11
CA ASN A 591 -18.87 94.63 -82.27
C ASN A 591 -19.86 93.54 -81.79
N ARG A 592 -20.97 93.96 -81.16
CA ARG A 592 -22.04 93.11 -80.60
C ARG A 592 -22.89 92.41 -81.68
N GLY A 593 -22.34 92.14 -82.87
CA GLY A 593 -23.08 91.77 -84.08
C GLY A 593 -24.13 90.66 -83.86
N GLU A 594 -25.41 91.05 -83.98
CA GLU A 594 -26.56 90.13 -83.99
C GLU A 594 -26.59 89.28 -85.29
N PRO A 595 -27.30 88.14 -85.32
CA PRO A 595 -27.01 87.06 -86.29
C PRO A 595 -27.24 87.33 -87.79
N GLN A 596 -27.61 88.54 -88.24
CA GLN A 596 -27.90 88.81 -89.67
C GLN A 596 -27.48 90.20 -90.21
N THR A 597 -26.61 90.96 -89.52
CA THR A 597 -26.14 92.29 -89.99
C THR A 597 -24.76 92.26 -90.66
N LEU A 598 -24.58 93.04 -91.73
CA LEU A 598 -23.33 93.25 -92.48
C LEU A 598 -22.28 93.97 -91.58
N ALA A 599 -20.98 93.67 -91.77
CA ALA A 599 -19.84 94.03 -90.90
C ALA A 599 -19.62 95.54 -90.57
N ASN A 600 -20.45 96.45 -91.10
CA ASN A 600 -20.25 97.89 -91.03
C ASN A 600 -21.29 98.67 -90.20
N GLU A 601 -22.21 98.01 -89.48
CA GLU A 601 -23.18 98.68 -88.58
C GLU A 601 -22.94 98.28 -87.10
N GLY A 602 -22.63 99.27 -86.25
CA GLY A 602 -22.39 99.13 -84.80
C GLY A 602 -21.06 99.75 -84.33
N GLU A 603 -21.01 100.24 -83.09
CA GLU A 603 -19.81 100.90 -82.53
C GLU A 603 -18.65 99.90 -82.41
N ASP A 604 -17.52 100.22 -83.04
CA ASP A 604 -16.28 99.46 -82.90
C ASP A 604 -15.73 99.66 -81.47
N LEU A 605 -15.88 98.64 -80.62
CA LEU A 605 -15.25 98.60 -79.30
C LEU A 605 -13.78 98.22 -79.42
N GLU A 606 -12.97 98.75 -78.49
CA GLU A 606 -11.57 98.34 -78.39
C GLU A 606 -11.48 96.91 -77.88
N VAL A 607 -10.42 96.21 -78.25
CA VAL A 607 -10.18 94.83 -77.82
C VAL A 607 -8.98 94.81 -76.90
N GLU A 608 -9.17 94.22 -75.72
CA GLU A 608 -8.08 93.87 -74.82
C GLU A 608 -7.64 92.44 -75.08
N PHE A 609 -6.33 92.29 -75.30
CA PHE A 609 -5.68 91.00 -75.45
C PHE A 609 -5.06 90.54 -74.14
N SER A 610 -5.03 89.23 -73.91
CA SER A 610 -4.37 88.64 -72.76
C SER A 610 -3.76 87.28 -73.12
N LEU A 611 -2.68 86.90 -72.44
CA LEU A 611 -2.17 85.54 -72.55
C LEU A 611 -3.07 84.62 -71.73
N ALA A 612 -3.59 83.56 -72.35
CA ALA A 612 -4.45 82.60 -71.66
C ALA A 612 -3.73 81.26 -71.38
N SER A 613 -3.03 80.71 -72.38
CA SER A 613 -2.24 79.48 -72.21
C SER A 613 -1.23 79.28 -73.35
N ALA A 614 -0.33 78.32 -73.21
CA ALA A 614 0.51 77.83 -74.30
C ALA A 614 0.53 76.30 -74.30
N ALA A 615 0.62 75.72 -75.49
CA ALA A 615 0.62 74.28 -75.71
C ALA A 615 1.65 73.86 -76.74
N TYR A 616 2.19 72.67 -76.56
CA TYR A 616 3.04 71.98 -77.52
C TYR A 616 2.63 70.51 -77.58
N SER A 617 2.62 69.91 -78.77
CA SER A 617 2.13 68.53 -78.97
C SER A 617 0.74 68.26 -78.36
N ASN A 618 -0.16 69.23 -78.49
CA ASN A 618 -1.55 69.19 -78.00
C ASN A 618 -1.73 69.05 -76.47
N GLN A 619 -0.72 69.42 -75.67
CA GLN A 619 -0.82 69.52 -74.20
C GLN A 619 -0.54 70.95 -73.75
N THR A 620 -1.42 71.51 -72.90
CA THR A 620 -1.18 72.82 -72.27
C THR A 620 -0.11 72.71 -71.19
N SER A 621 0.74 73.73 -71.07
CA SER A 621 1.74 73.82 -70.01
C SER A 621 1.76 75.24 -69.45
N LEU A 622 1.46 75.38 -68.16
CA LEU A 622 1.53 76.66 -67.46
C LEU A 622 2.98 77.19 -67.40
N GLY A 623 3.96 76.27 -67.27
CA GLY A 623 5.37 76.62 -67.33
C GLY A 623 5.77 77.21 -68.68
N LEU A 624 5.30 76.60 -69.78
CA LEU A 624 5.53 77.11 -71.13
C LEU A 624 4.81 78.44 -71.37
N ALA A 625 3.58 78.60 -70.88
CA ALA A 625 2.84 79.87 -70.99
C ALA A 625 3.61 81.02 -70.33
N ASN A 626 4.20 80.77 -69.16
CA ASN A 626 5.00 81.76 -68.42
C ASN A 626 6.31 82.18 -69.10
N CYS A 627 6.68 81.55 -70.24
CA CYS A 627 7.78 82.02 -71.08
C CYS A 627 7.40 83.18 -71.99
N PHE A 628 6.09 83.48 -72.11
CA PHE A 628 5.57 84.51 -73.01
C PHE A 628 4.75 85.54 -72.24
N THR A 629 4.60 86.72 -72.84
CA THR A 629 3.59 87.70 -72.46
C THR A 629 2.84 88.16 -73.70
N VAL A 630 1.56 88.46 -73.54
CA VAL A 630 0.76 89.16 -74.54
C VAL A 630 0.28 90.46 -73.89
N SER A 631 0.65 91.59 -74.48
CA SER A 631 0.19 92.89 -74.03
C SER A 631 -1.28 93.12 -74.35
N SER A 632 -1.92 94.07 -73.67
CA SER A 632 -3.32 94.45 -73.91
C SER A 632 -3.62 94.91 -75.35
N ASN A 633 -2.58 95.24 -76.14
CA ASN A 633 -2.68 95.64 -77.55
C ASN A 633 -2.34 94.50 -78.53
N GLY A 634 -2.19 93.26 -78.06
CA GLY A 634 -1.97 92.09 -78.92
C GLY A 634 -0.53 91.94 -79.40
N ILE A 635 0.46 92.41 -78.63
CA ILE A 635 1.89 92.19 -78.93
C ILE A 635 2.40 91.03 -78.09
N ILE A 636 3.01 90.04 -78.75
CA ILE A 636 3.59 88.87 -78.11
C ILE A 636 5.09 89.02 -77.93
N THR A 637 5.60 88.67 -76.74
CA THR A 637 7.03 88.74 -76.38
C THR A 637 7.44 87.47 -75.66
N GLN A 638 8.60 86.91 -76.00
CA GLN A 638 9.21 85.84 -75.21
C GLN A 638 10.05 86.47 -74.09
N ILE A 639 9.64 86.26 -72.84
CA ILE A 639 10.27 86.86 -71.65
C ILE A 639 11.18 85.89 -70.89
N LYS A 640 11.08 84.58 -71.14
CA LYS A 640 11.94 83.56 -70.52
C LYS A 640 12.30 82.47 -71.51
N ASP A 641 13.44 81.82 -71.26
CA ASP A 641 13.87 80.66 -72.02
C ASP A 641 12.84 79.52 -71.89
N ALA A 642 12.43 78.95 -73.02
CA ALA A 642 11.44 77.89 -73.11
C ALA A 642 12.06 76.49 -73.29
N SER A 643 13.40 76.40 -73.33
CA SER A 643 14.17 75.17 -73.55
C SER A 643 13.82 74.03 -72.56
N ALA A 644 13.40 74.37 -71.34
CA ALA A 644 12.98 73.41 -70.32
C ALA A 644 11.64 72.71 -70.65
N TYR A 645 10.85 73.27 -71.57
CA TYR A 645 9.50 72.81 -71.88
C TYR A 645 9.37 72.27 -73.30
N VAL A 646 10.10 72.84 -74.27
CA VAL A 646 10.03 72.44 -75.68
C VAL A 646 11.41 72.48 -76.32
N LYS A 647 11.67 71.54 -77.25
CA LYS A 647 12.94 71.46 -77.99
C LYS A 647 13.10 72.59 -79.02
N SER A 648 11.99 73.11 -79.53
CA SER A 648 11.93 74.24 -80.45
C SER A 648 10.62 74.98 -80.22
N LEU A 649 10.62 76.30 -80.37
CA LEU A 649 9.37 77.07 -80.37
C LEU A 649 8.56 76.88 -81.65
N ASP A 650 9.13 76.29 -82.69
CA ASP A 650 8.41 75.98 -83.93
C ASP A 650 7.29 74.96 -83.67
N GLY A 651 6.05 75.35 -83.94
CA GLY A 651 4.83 74.58 -83.66
C GLY A 651 4.22 74.81 -82.28
N VAL A 652 4.80 75.69 -81.44
CA VAL A 652 4.16 76.07 -80.16
C VAL A 652 2.90 76.89 -80.43
N LYS A 653 1.78 76.47 -79.83
CA LYS A 653 0.48 77.13 -79.91
C LYS A 653 0.29 78.02 -78.69
N ILE A 654 -0.02 79.28 -78.89
CA ILE A 654 -0.26 80.27 -77.86
C ILE A 654 -1.72 80.69 -77.95
N PHE A 655 -2.45 80.48 -76.86
CA PHE A 655 -3.86 80.84 -76.74
C PHE A 655 -3.98 82.25 -76.16
N VAL A 656 -4.60 83.12 -76.93
CA VAL A 656 -4.70 84.55 -76.64
C VAL A 656 -6.17 84.91 -76.42
N GLY A 657 -6.45 85.48 -75.26
CA GLY A 657 -7.76 86.00 -74.87
C GLY A 657 -8.08 87.31 -75.58
N LEU A 658 -9.35 87.52 -75.89
CA LEU A 658 -9.94 88.66 -76.57
C LEU A 658 -11.16 89.10 -75.77
N GLN A 659 -11.15 90.36 -75.31
CA GLN A 659 -12.27 90.96 -74.58
C GLN A 659 -12.62 92.32 -75.17
N ALA A 660 -13.89 92.53 -75.53
CA ALA A 660 -14.36 93.85 -75.93
C ALA A 660 -14.36 94.80 -74.72
N LYS A 661 -13.91 96.05 -74.91
CA LYS A 661 -13.89 97.08 -73.89
C LYS A 661 -14.18 98.48 -74.43
N LYS A 662 -14.67 99.35 -73.54
CA LYS A 662 -14.75 100.80 -73.74
C LYS A 662 -14.16 101.47 -72.49
N GLY A 663 -12.97 102.06 -72.63
CA GLY A 663 -12.21 102.53 -71.46
C GLY A 663 -11.82 101.38 -70.54
N SER A 664 -12.15 101.48 -69.25
CA SER A 664 -11.89 100.44 -68.25
C SER A 664 -12.99 99.36 -68.16
N VAL A 665 -14.09 99.52 -68.90
CA VAL A 665 -15.28 98.64 -68.82
C VAL A 665 -15.18 97.53 -69.85
N LYS A 666 -15.33 96.28 -69.40
CA LYS A 666 -15.31 95.07 -70.22
C LYS A 666 -16.74 94.66 -70.60
N TYR A 667 -16.95 94.29 -71.86
CA TYR A 667 -18.26 93.94 -72.42
C TYR A 667 -18.25 92.52 -73.01
N GLY A 668 -19.33 91.77 -72.77
CA GLY A 668 -19.55 90.45 -73.36
C GLY A 668 -18.65 89.34 -72.83
N LYS A 669 -18.75 88.15 -73.45
CA LYS A 669 -17.95 86.97 -73.09
C LYS A 669 -16.48 87.11 -73.50
N HIS A 670 -15.59 86.62 -72.65
CA HIS A 670 -14.17 86.48 -72.96
C HIS A 670 -13.97 85.36 -74.00
N CYS A 671 -13.33 85.68 -75.12
CA CYS A 671 -13.09 84.73 -76.21
C CYS A 671 -11.59 84.47 -76.40
N TYR A 672 -11.23 83.44 -77.17
CA TYR A 672 -9.85 83.01 -77.35
C TYR A 672 -9.55 82.70 -78.83
N ILE A 673 -8.32 82.98 -79.25
CA ILE A 673 -7.75 82.54 -80.52
C ILE A 673 -6.48 81.73 -80.26
N CYS A 674 -6.09 80.89 -81.23
CA CYS A 674 -4.83 80.17 -81.23
C CYS A 674 -3.85 80.83 -82.21
N VAL A 675 -2.64 81.13 -81.75
CA VAL A 675 -1.51 81.61 -82.57
C VAL A 675 -0.42 80.54 -82.54
N VAL A 676 0.02 80.05 -83.70
CA VAL A 676 1.11 79.07 -83.77
C VAL A 676 2.41 79.76 -84.22
N LEU A 677 3.47 79.56 -83.46
CA LEU A 677 4.79 80.11 -83.72
C LEU A 677 5.52 79.27 -84.78
N LYS A 678 6.13 79.93 -85.77
CA LYS A 678 6.87 79.29 -86.87
C LYS A 678 8.23 79.96 -87.10
N ASN A 679 9.20 79.17 -87.56
CA ASN A 679 10.52 79.68 -87.94
C ASN A 679 10.42 80.64 -89.14
N ASN A 680 11.07 81.80 -89.03
CA ASN A 680 11.19 82.73 -90.13
C ASN A 680 12.19 82.16 -91.15
N GLN A 681 11.69 81.50 -92.19
CA GLN A 681 12.49 81.10 -93.34
C GLN A 681 12.70 82.34 -94.19
N ASN A 682 13.94 82.85 -94.28
CA ASN A 682 14.27 83.75 -95.38
C ASN A 682 14.11 83.03 -96.72
#